data_AF-A0A7V6U8N3-F1
#
_entry.id   AF-A0A7V6U8N3-F1
#
_cell.length_a   1.000
_cell.length_b   1.000
_cell.length_c   1.000
_cell.angle_alpha   90.00
_cell.angle_beta   90.00
_cell.angle_gamma   90.00
#
_symmetry.space_group_name_H-M   'P 1'
#
loop_
_entity.id
_entity.type
_entity.pdbx_description
1 polymer ?
#
loop_
_entity_poly.entity_id
_entity_poly.type
_entity_poly.pdbx_seq_one_letter_code
_entity_poly.pdbx_strand_id
1 'polypeptide(L)'
;MSLGPISVVGLGYVGLPLALEFAKAGLKVFGIEQNPDKVEKVNRGESYIEDVDSKELKGAVLSGGLTAFTEFYPVKDSNSMVICVPTPLTLHKEPDISYIVNVTNEISKFLKRGQLIILESTTYPGTTEEVVLPILEKSGLKAGVDFYLAFSPERVDPGNKKFTTKDIPKVVGGINQESTELAGKLYSHITDKVYPVSSPKVAEMTKLLENIFRLVNISFVNELALLCQRMNIDIWEVISGASTKPYGFMPFYPGPGLGGHCIIGEEMVLVKNCDRSYVLSLKELFEKETKDNDVFRFGDLEYISPENLFINSIDPSIREQSLKPITHLFKRNYSGKLIKITTNDNRTLTVTDKHPMLKIVGDRLEAVEAEDLKTNDLLPIFLGGISENSSEIRGISIDLIKELDESWNDRVRVKLKNGSWRDYKDIIYSFYYKENRYDYIRGDYIPLGLMKKIDAEVNIDHKDLILLTGRGPSLTVFPAVINIDEDLARFIGYYLSEGCATKEGDNYRIRITINRDELELYEDIKAILQGINIKCSEYLSPFYKSRTIRINSPLLGWLLIERLNCGRNSYSMKIPEELMSAGHNIKKSIIMGLFRGDGDAYVRQGKRKYIKNGKNYAHNDNSLTVGFFTINNTLLHQILYLLQEMGIHPSIKKGKNRILVTGYDQLLQISEWFLDEKRRKVEKYLNGINRKTEKRFRSKIPSVVVKKIEVIEGNNVPVYSLEVADTHTFAVGKGVYVHNCIPIDPFYLSWKAKEYDFDVRFIELAGEINDNMPKYIVQLVMEGLNKDKKAVNGSKILVIGIAYKPNIADPRESPALKIIPELERLGGEVEYYDPYIKEIKIEEKLYKSCSFSEEKVKDSDCTLIITDHDNIDYFLIFKNAKRIVDTRNALRRRGIEIDKRVERL
;
A
#
# COMPACT_ATOMS: atom_id res chain seq x y z
N MET A 1 46.55 -14.92 -21.65
CA MET A 1 46.13 -15.60 -20.40
C MET A 1 45.54 -16.94 -20.77
N SER A 2 45.94 -18.04 -20.14
CA SER A 2 45.09 -19.24 -20.12
C SER A 2 43.78 -18.87 -19.43
N LEU A 3 42.63 -19.18 -20.01
CA LEU A 3 41.36 -18.91 -19.34
C LEU A 3 41.26 -19.85 -18.13
N GLY A 4 41.48 -19.27 -16.96
CA GLY A 4 41.34 -19.96 -15.70
C GLY A 4 39.87 -20.05 -15.29
N PRO A 5 39.59 -20.48 -14.05
CA PRO A 5 38.22 -20.58 -13.55
C PRO A 5 37.49 -19.23 -13.60
N ILE A 6 36.17 -19.26 -13.77
CA ILE A 6 35.29 -18.08 -13.79
C ILE A 6 34.29 -18.15 -12.64
N SER A 7 34.03 -17.02 -11.99
CA SER A 7 32.93 -16.89 -11.03
C SER A 7 31.71 -16.24 -11.70
N VAL A 8 30.52 -16.79 -11.48
CA VAL A 8 29.25 -16.16 -11.87
C VAL A 8 28.45 -15.88 -10.61
N VAL A 9 28.19 -14.61 -10.32
CA VAL A 9 27.58 -14.16 -9.07
C VAL A 9 26.12 -13.81 -9.26
N GLY A 10 25.23 -14.53 -8.56
CA GLY A 10 23.78 -14.51 -8.74
C GLY A 10 23.34 -15.58 -9.74
N LEU A 11 22.80 -16.71 -9.25
CA LEU A 11 22.36 -17.83 -10.09
C LEU A 11 20.86 -17.73 -10.38
N GLY A 12 20.42 -16.55 -10.81
CA GLY A 12 19.06 -16.30 -11.27
C GLY A 12 18.84 -16.67 -12.73
N TYR A 13 17.76 -16.15 -13.32
CA TYR A 13 17.38 -16.34 -14.74
C TYR A 13 18.49 -15.95 -15.72
N VAL A 14 19.40 -15.06 -15.33
CA VAL A 14 20.54 -14.64 -16.15
C VAL A 14 21.79 -15.47 -15.84
N GLY A 15 22.17 -15.55 -14.55
CA GLY A 15 23.46 -16.12 -14.18
C GLY A 15 23.54 -17.64 -14.28
N LEU A 16 22.46 -18.39 -14.03
CA LEU A 16 22.52 -19.86 -14.14
C LEU A 16 22.70 -20.35 -15.59
N PRO A 17 21.93 -19.86 -16.59
CA PRO A 17 22.21 -20.19 -18.00
C PRO A 17 23.62 -19.79 -18.43
N LEU A 18 24.08 -18.59 -18.02
CA LEU A 18 25.41 -18.10 -18.35
C LEU A 18 26.51 -19.01 -17.77
N ALA A 19 26.36 -19.42 -16.50
CA ALA A 19 27.27 -20.34 -15.85
C ALA A 19 27.31 -21.71 -16.55
N LEU A 20 26.17 -22.21 -17.01
CA LEU A 20 26.10 -23.46 -17.76
C LEU A 20 26.80 -23.35 -19.13
N GLU A 21 26.61 -22.26 -19.87
CA GLU A 21 27.26 -22.08 -21.16
C GLU A 21 28.79 -21.97 -21.04
N PHE A 22 29.30 -21.28 -20.01
CA PHE A 22 30.74 -21.28 -19.73
C PHE A 22 31.26 -22.68 -19.37
N ALA A 23 30.50 -23.45 -18.59
CA ALA A 23 30.87 -24.83 -18.26
C ALA A 23 30.88 -25.74 -19.50
N LYS A 24 29.92 -25.59 -20.41
CA LYS A 24 29.84 -26.31 -21.69
C LYS A 24 30.97 -25.92 -22.64
N ALA A 25 31.44 -24.67 -22.59
CA ALA A 25 32.63 -24.21 -23.29
C ALA A 25 33.95 -24.75 -22.69
N GLY A 26 33.88 -25.57 -21.64
CA GLY A 26 35.04 -26.22 -21.02
C GLY A 26 35.73 -25.38 -19.94
N LEU A 27 35.14 -24.25 -19.52
CA LEU A 27 35.66 -23.47 -18.40
C LEU A 27 35.19 -24.07 -17.07
N LYS A 28 36.05 -23.96 -16.05
CA LYS A 28 35.65 -24.29 -14.67
C LYS A 28 34.89 -23.11 -14.08
N VAL A 29 33.64 -23.33 -13.67
CA VAL A 29 32.72 -22.29 -13.21
C VAL A 29 32.43 -22.44 -11.72
N PHE A 30 32.59 -21.35 -10.98
CA PHE A 30 32.16 -21.19 -9.60
C PHE A 30 30.90 -20.31 -9.56
N GLY A 31 29.74 -20.93 -9.35
CA GLY A 31 28.50 -20.20 -9.14
C GLY A 31 28.42 -19.66 -7.72
N ILE A 32 28.15 -18.38 -7.51
CA ILE A 32 28.00 -17.78 -6.19
C ILE A 32 26.56 -17.33 -6.02
N GLU A 33 25.84 -17.90 -5.05
CA GLU A 33 24.42 -17.63 -4.80
C GLU A 33 24.14 -17.62 -3.30
N GLN A 34 23.57 -16.53 -2.80
CA GLN A 34 23.34 -16.35 -1.36
C GLN A 34 22.22 -17.24 -0.81
N ASN A 35 21.30 -17.72 -1.66
CA ASN A 35 20.25 -18.64 -1.26
C ASN A 35 20.78 -20.09 -1.17
N PRO A 36 20.84 -20.71 0.02
CA PRO A 36 21.39 -22.06 0.20
C PRO A 36 20.61 -23.15 -0.55
N ASP A 37 19.28 -23.02 -0.65
CA ASP A 37 18.43 -24.01 -1.33
C ASP A 37 18.73 -24.04 -2.83
N LYS A 38 18.98 -22.87 -3.44
CA LYS A 38 19.37 -22.77 -4.85
C LYS A 38 20.74 -23.39 -5.08
N VAL A 39 21.70 -23.12 -4.19
CA VAL A 39 23.04 -23.72 -4.24
C VAL A 39 22.96 -25.25 -4.17
N GLU A 40 22.16 -25.79 -3.25
CA GLU A 40 21.98 -27.24 -3.11
C GLU A 40 21.40 -27.87 -4.37
N LYS A 41 20.36 -27.25 -4.96
CA LYS A 41 19.77 -27.72 -6.23
C LYS A 41 20.77 -27.71 -7.38
N VAL A 42 21.52 -26.62 -7.57
CA VAL A 42 22.57 -26.56 -8.60
C VAL A 42 23.59 -27.68 -8.39
N ASN A 43 24.08 -27.87 -7.16
CA ASN A 43 25.06 -28.91 -6.87
C ASN A 43 24.51 -30.35 -6.98
N ARG A 44 23.19 -30.54 -6.99
CA ARG A 44 22.54 -31.81 -7.36
C ARG A 44 22.33 -32.00 -8.87
N GLY A 45 22.60 -30.97 -9.68
CA GLY A 45 22.27 -30.95 -11.10
C GLY A 45 20.78 -30.77 -11.37
N GLU A 46 20.04 -30.18 -10.44
CA GLU A 46 18.60 -29.93 -10.54
C GLU A 46 18.37 -28.46 -10.87
N SER A 47 17.84 -28.18 -12.06
CA SER A 47 17.48 -26.81 -12.42
C SER A 47 16.18 -26.38 -11.72
N TYR A 48 16.13 -25.14 -11.25
CA TYR A 48 14.92 -24.45 -10.79
C TYR A 48 14.49 -23.34 -11.77
N ILE A 49 15.10 -23.30 -12.96
CA ILE A 49 14.84 -22.35 -14.04
C ILE A 49 14.55 -23.15 -15.30
N GLU A 50 13.44 -22.86 -15.98
CA GLU A 50 13.00 -23.67 -17.13
C GLU A 50 13.92 -23.60 -18.34
N ASP A 51 14.55 -22.44 -18.58
CA ASP A 51 15.50 -22.24 -19.69
C ASP A 51 16.83 -23.02 -19.52
N VAL A 52 16.98 -23.77 -18.42
CA VAL A 52 18.16 -24.58 -18.12
C VAL A 52 17.76 -26.05 -18.02
N ASP A 53 18.15 -26.84 -19.02
CA ASP A 53 17.90 -28.28 -19.02
C ASP A 53 18.66 -28.97 -17.87
N SER A 54 17.93 -29.71 -17.03
CA SER A 54 18.52 -30.36 -15.86
C SER A 54 19.52 -31.48 -16.22
N LYS A 55 19.42 -32.09 -17.41
CA LYS A 55 20.42 -33.08 -17.86
C LYS A 55 21.72 -32.39 -18.22
N GLU A 56 21.66 -31.25 -18.92
CA GLU A 56 22.83 -30.44 -19.23
C GLU A 56 23.50 -29.92 -17.95
N LEU A 57 22.70 -29.36 -17.03
CA LEU A 57 23.18 -28.88 -15.74
C LEU A 57 23.85 -30.00 -14.94
N LYS A 58 23.21 -31.18 -14.85
CA LYS A 58 23.77 -32.34 -14.19
C LYS A 58 25.07 -32.82 -14.84
N GLY A 59 25.19 -32.76 -16.17
CA GLY A 59 26.43 -33.06 -16.89
C GLY A 59 27.56 -32.11 -16.52
N ALA A 60 27.29 -30.80 -16.45
CA ALA A 60 28.26 -29.79 -16.05
C ALA A 60 28.73 -29.97 -14.58
N VAL A 61 27.82 -30.34 -13.69
CA VAL A 61 28.13 -30.57 -12.27
C VAL A 61 28.93 -31.86 -12.06
N LEU A 62 28.51 -32.97 -12.68
CA LEU A 62 29.20 -34.27 -12.55
C LEU A 62 30.61 -34.27 -13.16
N SER A 63 30.83 -33.49 -14.21
CA SER A 63 32.16 -33.29 -14.80
C SER A 63 33.06 -32.37 -13.98
N GLY A 64 32.54 -31.74 -12.91
CA GLY A 64 33.25 -30.73 -12.13
C GLY A 64 33.42 -29.39 -12.85
N GLY A 65 32.71 -29.18 -13.97
CA GLY A 65 32.70 -27.95 -14.75
C GLY A 65 31.92 -26.82 -14.08
N LEU A 66 30.92 -27.13 -13.24
CA LEU A 66 30.17 -26.16 -12.45
C LEU A 66 30.08 -26.58 -10.99
N THR A 67 30.38 -25.67 -10.06
CA THR A 67 30.15 -25.87 -8.62
C THR A 67 29.59 -24.59 -8.01
N ALA A 68 28.52 -24.70 -7.23
CA ALA A 68 27.86 -23.56 -6.58
C ALA A 68 28.26 -23.42 -5.10
N PHE A 69 28.38 -22.17 -4.65
CA PHE A 69 28.80 -21.77 -3.31
C PHE A 69 27.90 -20.66 -2.77
N THR A 70 27.70 -20.65 -1.46
CA THR A 70 27.06 -19.52 -0.76
C THR A 70 28.03 -18.39 -0.43
N GLU A 71 29.32 -18.73 -0.30
CA GLU A 71 30.39 -17.83 0.14
C GLU A 71 31.23 -17.32 -1.03
N PHE A 72 31.87 -16.15 -0.85
CA PHE A 72 32.65 -15.46 -1.89
C PHE A 72 34.12 -15.88 -1.99
N TYR A 73 34.63 -16.78 -1.13
CA TYR A 73 36.03 -17.20 -1.19
C TYR A 73 36.50 -17.80 -2.53
N PRO A 74 35.67 -18.45 -3.38
CA PRO A 74 36.10 -18.95 -4.70
C PRO A 74 36.51 -17.86 -5.69
N VAL A 75 36.14 -16.60 -5.42
CA VAL A 75 36.55 -15.42 -6.19
C VAL A 75 38.08 -15.34 -6.30
N LYS A 76 38.81 -15.71 -5.23
CA LYS A 76 40.28 -15.68 -5.20
C LYS A 76 40.92 -16.68 -6.17
N ASP A 77 40.18 -17.71 -6.58
CA ASP A 77 40.64 -18.81 -7.41
C ASP A 77 40.14 -18.67 -8.87
N SER A 78 39.45 -17.57 -9.17
CA SER A 78 38.94 -17.24 -10.51
C SER A 78 39.82 -16.21 -11.22
N ASN A 79 39.89 -16.30 -12.54
CA ASN A 79 40.54 -15.29 -13.39
C ASN A 79 39.55 -14.23 -13.87
N SER A 80 38.25 -14.57 -13.92
CA SER A 80 37.20 -13.65 -14.32
C SER A 80 35.94 -13.81 -13.47
N MET A 81 35.14 -12.74 -13.38
CA MET A 81 33.88 -12.69 -12.63
C MET A 81 32.80 -12.00 -13.45
N VAL A 82 31.58 -12.53 -13.40
CA VAL A 82 30.40 -11.88 -13.98
C VAL A 82 29.35 -11.67 -12.89
N ILE A 83 28.86 -10.44 -12.75
CA ILE A 83 27.86 -10.05 -11.74
C ILE A 83 26.47 -10.02 -12.39
N CYS A 84 25.60 -10.94 -11.97
CA CYS A 84 24.25 -11.19 -12.49
C CYS A 84 23.19 -11.16 -11.36
N VAL A 85 23.25 -10.14 -10.50
CA VAL A 85 22.28 -9.95 -9.40
C VAL A 85 21.06 -9.14 -9.85
N PRO A 86 19.90 -9.29 -9.17
CA PRO A 86 18.73 -8.47 -9.48
C PRO A 86 19.02 -6.99 -9.22
N THR A 87 18.36 -6.16 -10.01
CA THR A 87 18.34 -4.70 -9.89
C THR A 87 16.87 -4.29 -9.91
N PRO A 88 16.18 -4.30 -8.77
CA PRO A 88 14.81 -3.82 -8.70
C PRO A 88 14.76 -2.28 -8.76
N LEU A 89 13.58 -1.70 -8.95
CA LEU A 89 13.38 -0.28 -8.67
C LEU A 89 13.12 -0.09 -7.17
N THR A 90 13.64 0.99 -6.62
CA THR A 90 13.09 1.60 -5.43
C THR A 90 11.66 2.07 -5.71
N LEU A 91 10.86 1.99 -4.67
CA LEU A 91 9.83 2.94 -4.28
C LEU A 91 9.57 4.08 -5.32
N HIS A 92 10.49 5.02 -5.51
CA HIS A 92 10.37 6.19 -6.41
C HIS A 92 10.50 5.95 -7.91
N LYS A 93 10.44 4.69 -8.35
CA LYS A 93 10.87 4.25 -9.67
C LYS A 93 12.35 4.55 -9.97
N GLU A 94 13.21 4.55 -8.94
CA GLU A 94 14.66 4.74 -9.10
C GLU A 94 15.39 3.40 -9.07
N PRO A 95 16.55 3.25 -9.71
CA PRO A 95 17.30 1.99 -9.66
C PRO A 95 17.81 1.63 -8.24
N ASP A 96 17.42 0.49 -7.67
CA ASP A 96 18.06 -0.07 -6.47
C ASP A 96 19.32 -0.84 -6.87
N ILE A 97 20.47 -0.21 -6.64
CA ILE A 97 21.79 -0.76 -6.90
C ILE A 97 22.41 -1.46 -5.68
N SER A 98 21.68 -1.59 -4.56
CA SER A 98 22.21 -2.16 -3.31
C SER A 98 22.75 -3.59 -3.48
N TYR A 99 22.12 -4.39 -4.32
CA TYR A 99 22.56 -5.74 -4.66
C TYR A 99 23.93 -5.73 -5.38
N ILE A 100 24.10 -4.84 -6.35
CA ILE A 100 25.38 -4.65 -7.07
C ILE A 100 26.45 -4.19 -6.08
N VAL A 101 26.14 -3.18 -5.25
CA VAL A 101 27.07 -2.64 -4.25
C VAL A 101 27.51 -3.72 -3.27
N ASN A 102 26.57 -4.50 -2.72
CA ASN A 102 26.86 -5.56 -1.75
C ASN A 102 27.78 -6.63 -2.36
N VAL A 103 27.45 -7.13 -3.56
CA VAL A 103 28.28 -8.12 -4.26
C VAL A 103 29.66 -7.57 -4.58
N THR A 104 29.75 -6.33 -5.06
CA THR A 104 31.04 -5.71 -5.41
C THR A 104 31.94 -5.56 -4.18
N ASN A 105 31.37 -5.20 -3.02
CA ASN A 105 32.12 -5.14 -1.76
C ASN A 105 32.65 -6.51 -1.34
N GLU A 106 31.88 -7.58 -1.48
CA GLU A 106 32.36 -8.94 -1.19
C GLU A 106 33.46 -9.39 -2.16
N ILE A 107 33.30 -9.12 -3.46
CA ILE A 107 34.32 -9.41 -4.47
C ILE A 107 35.63 -8.67 -4.15
N SER A 108 35.56 -7.40 -3.76
CA SER A 108 36.73 -6.57 -3.45
C SER A 108 37.64 -7.16 -2.37
N LYS A 109 37.11 -7.97 -1.44
CA LYS A 109 37.89 -8.61 -0.36
C LYS A 109 38.80 -9.73 -0.85
N PHE A 110 38.47 -10.32 -2.00
CA PHE A 110 39.18 -11.46 -2.57
C PHE A 110 39.86 -11.13 -3.91
N LEU A 111 39.84 -9.84 -4.31
CA LEU A 111 40.36 -9.35 -5.58
C LEU A 111 41.88 -9.55 -5.67
N LYS A 112 42.36 -9.97 -6.84
CA LYS A 112 43.77 -10.22 -7.16
C LYS A 112 44.17 -9.55 -8.46
N ARG A 113 45.48 -9.32 -8.58
CA ARG A 113 46.10 -8.81 -9.81
C ARG A 113 45.81 -9.74 -11.00
N GLY A 114 45.45 -9.14 -12.14
CA GLY A 114 45.16 -9.82 -13.41
C GLY A 114 43.71 -10.31 -13.58
N GLN A 115 42.82 -10.09 -12.60
CA GLN A 115 41.42 -10.53 -12.71
C GLN A 115 40.59 -9.59 -13.59
N LEU A 116 39.59 -10.16 -14.28
CA LEU A 116 38.60 -9.42 -15.05
C LEU A 116 37.23 -9.46 -14.36
N ILE A 117 36.60 -8.31 -14.17
CA ILE A 117 35.27 -8.19 -13.57
C ILE A 117 34.32 -7.61 -14.62
N ILE A 118 33.17 -8.23 -14.78
CA ILE A 118 32.13 -7.79 -15.71
C ILE A 118 30.82 -7.61 -14.95
N LEU A 119 30.23 -6.42 -15.05
CA LEU A 119 28.85 -6.19 -14.63
C LEU A 119 27.90 -6.53 -15.79
N GLU A 120 26.90 -7.38 -15.52
CA GLU A 120 25.91 -7.82 -16.51
C GLU A 120 24.47 -7.49 -16.10
N SER A 121 24.22 -7.28 -14.80
CA SER A 121 22.95 -6.76 -14.27
C SER A 121 22.53 -5.45 -14.96
N THR A 122 21.27 -5.37 -15.41
CA THR A 122 20.69 -4.16 -16.02
C THR A 122 20.78 -2.97 -15.07
N THR A 123 21.26 -1.83 -15.55
CA THR A 123 21.46 -0.66 -14.69
C THR A 123 21.46 0.63 -15.49
N TYR A 124 21.64 1.78 -14.83
CA TYR A 124 21.74 3.09 -15.47
C TYR A 124 23.16 3.36 -16.01
N PRO A 125 23.32 4.23 -17.03
CA PRO A 125 24.63 4.56 -17.57
C PRO A 125 25.45 5.32 -16.53
N GLY A 126 26.62 4.78 -16.20
CA GLY A 126 27.52 5.27 -15.16
C GLY A 126 27.78 4.26 -14.05
N THR A 127 26.91 3.28 -13.80
CA THR A 127 27.03 2.38 -12.64
C THR A 127 28.39 1.66 -12.57
N THR A 128 28.91 1.17 -13.70
CA THR A 128 30.19 0.48 -13.72
C THR A 128 31.36 1.38 -13.29
N GLU A 129 31.36 2.64 -13.72
CA GLU A 129 32.46 3.60 -13.48
C GLU A 129 32.28 4.40 -12.19
N GLU A 130 31.05 4.77 -11.86
CA GLU A 130 30.69 5.65 -10.74
C GLU A 130 30.48 4.85 -9.44
N VAL A 131 30.15 3.55 -9.54
CA VAL A 131 29.81 2.70 -8.38
C VAL A 131 30.75 1.50 -8.26
N VAL A 132 30.86 0.67 -9.30
CA VAL A 132 31.61 -0.60 -9.20
C VAL A 132 33.12 -0.35 -9.11
N LEU A 133 33.66 0.49 -10.00
CA LEU A 133 35.09 0.82 -10.04
C LEU A 133 35.60 1.35 -8.69
N PRO A 134 35.00 2.39 -8.07
CA PRO A 134 35.50 2.93 -6.81
C PRO A 134 35.43 1.94 -5.65
N ILE A 135 34.50 0.98 -5.67
CA ILE A 135 34.43 -0.06 -4.66
C ILE A 135 35.60 -1.03 -4.81
N LEU A 136 35.90 -1.48 -6.04
CA LEU A 136 36.98 -2.43 -6.29
C LEU A 136 38.37 -1.84 -6.02
N GLU A 137 38.59 -0.55 -6.30
CA GLU A 137 39.89 0.10 -6.04
C GLU A 137 40.20 0.27 -4.55
N LYS A 138 39.21 0.12 -3.64
CA LYS A 138 39.46 0.06 -2.19
C LYS A 138 40.32 -1.12 -1.76
N SER A 139 40.46 -2.14 -2.61
CA SER A 139 41.42 -3.23 -2.42
C SER A 139 42.90 -2.78 -2.46
N GLY A 140 43.17 -1.56 -2.93
CA GLY A 140 44.52 -1.05 -3.18
C GLY A 140 45.07 -1.41 -4.57
N LEU A 141 44.29 -2.12 -5.39
CA LEU A 141 44.59 -2.39 -6.79
C LEU A 141 43.98 -1.31 -7.68
N LYS A 142 44.66 -0.96 -8.78
CA LYS A 142 44.18 0.02 -9.76
C LYS A 142 43.50 -0.63 -10.97
N ALA A 143 42.32 -0.12 -11.34
CA ALA A 143 41.60 -0.60 -12.50
C ALA A 143 42.35 -0.25 -13.81
N GLY A 144 42.36 -1.15 -14.77
CA GLY A 144 43.07 -1.00 -16.05
C GLY A 144 44.60 -1.17 -15.97
N VAL A 145 45.15 -1.47 -14.79
CA VAL A 145 46.57 -1.76 -14.57
C VAL A 145 46.73 -3.06 -13.80
N ASP A 146 46.09 -3.15 -12.64
CA ASP A 146 46.18 -4.29 -11.73
C ASP A 146 45.03 -5.27 -11.94
N PHE A 147 43.84 -4.80 -12.30
CA PHE A 147 42.68 -5.63 -12.66
C PHE A 147 41.89 -4.95 -13.79
N TYR A 148 40.99 -5.68 -14.44
CA TYR A 148 40.23 -5.21 -15.60
C TYR A 148 38.74 -5.15 -15.28
N LEU A 149 38.04 -4.16 -15.82
CA LEU A 149 36.62 -3.93 -15.55
C LEU A 149 35.86 -3.62 -16.84
N ALA A 150 34.72 -4.27 -17.01
CA ALA A 150 33.84 -4.04 -18.15
C ALA A 150 32.36 -4.16 -17.78
N PHE A 151 31.51 -3.68 -18.68
CA PHE A 151 30.07 -3.95 -18.68
C PHE A 151 29.72 -4.73 -19.94
N SER A 152 28.81 -5.69 -19.80
CA SER A 152 28.26 -6.47 -20.91
C SER A 152 26.80 -6.72 -20.62
N PRO A 153 25.85 -6.05 -21.31
CA PRO A 153 24.45 -6.24 -21.00
C PRO A 153 24.04 -7.68 -21.28
N GLU A 154 23.19 -8.20 -20.39
CA GLU A 154 22.34 -9.33 -20.68
C GLU A 154 21.48 -8.99 -21.92
N ARG A 155 21.36 -9.91 -22.88
CA ARG A 155 20.57 -9.75 -24.12
C ARG A 155 19.88 -11.05 -24.54
N VAL A 156 19.83 -12.02 -23.63
CA VAL A 156 19.15 -13.30 -23.84
C VAL A 156 17.68 -13.01 -24.05
N ASP A 157 17.10 -13.74 -24.99
CA ASP A 157 15.69 -13.71 -25.25
C ASP A 157 15.07 -15.05 -24.87
N PRO A 158 14.55 -15.21 -23.63
CA PRO A 158 13.99 -16.47 -23.16
C PRO A 158 12.97 -17.07 -24.15
N GLY A 159 13.07 -18.38 -24.38
CA GLY A 159 12.20 -19.12 -25.33
C GLY A 159 12.45 -18.87 -26.82
N ASN A 160 13.44 -18.07 -27.21
CA ASN A 160 13.77 -17.80 -28.61
C ASN A 160 14.62 -18.93 -29.22
N LYS A 161 14.02 -19.74 -30.10
CA LYS A 161 14.70 -20.85 -30.78
C LYS A 161 15.64 -20.43 -31.90
N LYS A 162 15.49 -19.21 -32.42
CA LYS A 162 16.24 -18.70 -33.58
C LYS A 162 17.56 -18.05 -33.15
N PHE A 163 17.56 -17.40 -31.99
CA PHE A 163 18.71 -16.71 -31.45
C PHE A 163 19.04 -17.29 -30.09
N THR A 164 20.03 -18.18 -30.06
CA THR A 164 20.56 -18.72 -28.80
C THR A 164 21.58 -17.76 -28.19
N THR A 165 21.99 -17.99 -26.94
CA THR A 165 23.10 -17.26 -26.30
C THR A 165 24.36 -17.21 -27.17
N LYS A 166 24.56 -18.22 -28.03
CA LYS A 166 25.69 -18.31 -28.96
C LYS A 166 25.58 -17.39 -30.18
N ASP A 167 24.36 -17.12 -30.64
CA ASP A 167 24.10 -16.36 -31.86
C ASP A 167 23.94 -14.86 -31.61
N ILE A 168 23.54 -14.50 -30.38
CA ILE A 168 23.28 -13.13 -29.96
C ILE A 168 24.63 -12.41 -29.77
N PRO A 169 24.86 -11.28 -30.45
CA PRO A 169 26.07 -10.51 -30.24
C PRO A 169 26.18 -10.01 -28.80
N LYS A 170 27.29 -10.30 -28.13
CA LYS A 170 27.62 -9.69 -26.85
C LYS A 170 28.22 -8.32 -27.06
N VAL A 171 27.53 -7.28 -26.58
CA VAL A 171 28.08 -5.94 -26.51
C VAL A 171 29.02 -5.87 -25.30
N VAL A 172 30.22 -5.36 -25.48
CA VAL A 172 31.21 -5.29 -24.40
C VAL A 172 31.85 -3.92 -24.40
N GLY A 173 31.82 -3.24 -23.25
CA GLY A 173 32.51 -1.97 -23.03
C GLY A 173 33.37 -2.05 -21.79
N GLY A 174 34.69 -2.02 -21.97
CA GLY A 174 35.66 -1.95 -20.87
C GLY A 174 36.03 -0.52 -20.52
N ILE A 175 36.50 -0.30 -19.29
CA ILE A 175 36.99 1.03 -18.84
C ILE A 175 38.21 1.52 -19.66
N ASN A 176 38.87 0.61 -20.36
CA ASN A 176 39.91 0.87 -21.35
C ASN A 176 39.87 -0.20 -22.45
N GLN A 177 40.73 -0.02 -23.47
CA GLN A 177 40.80 -0.95 -24.60
C GLN A 177 41.17 -2.38 -24.15
N GLU A 178 42.13 -2.53 -23.25
CA GLU A 178 42.57 -3.85 -22.76
C GLU A 178 41.45 -4.60 -22.03
N SER A 179 40.69 -3.92 -21.17
CA SER A 179 39.54 -4.51 -20.48
C SER A 179 38.46 -4.95 -21.46
N THR A 180 38.23 -4.17 -22.52
CA THR A 180 37.28 -4.49 -23.59
C THR A 180 37.73 -5.74 -24.36
N GLU A 181 39.01 -5.82 -24.71
CA GLU A 181 39.58 -6.97 -25.41
C GLU A 181 39.54 -8.24 -24.56
N LEU A 182 39.81 -8.14 -23.25
CA LEU A 182 39.76 -9.28 -22.34
C LEU A 182 38.32 -9.79 -22.12
N ALA A 183 37.36 -8.89 -21.90
CA ALA A 183 35.96 -9.26 -21.78
C ALA A 183 35.42 -9.83 -23.11
N GLY A 184 35.83 -9.28 -24.25
CA GLY A 184 35.49 -9.83 -25.55
C GLY A 184 36.05 -11.24 -25.76
N LYS A 185 37.31 -11.49 -25.39
CA LYS A 185 37.92 -12.83 -25.42
C LYS A 185 37.23 -13.81 -24.47
N LEU A 186 36.71 -13.37 -23.33
CA LEU A 186 35.95 -14.23 -22.44
C LEU A 186 34.64 -14.65 -23.10
N TYR A 187 33.81 -13.69 -23.52
CA TYR A 187 32.51 -13.98 -24.12
C TYR A 187 32.62 -14.73 -25.46
N SER A 188 33.72 -14.62 -26.20
CA SER A 188 33.92 -15.38 -27.44
C SER A 188 33.95 -16.91 -27.26
N HIS A 189 33.99 -17.42 -26.02
CA HIS A 189 33.86 -18.84 -25.72
C HIS A 189 32.42 -19.34 -25.79
N ILE A 190 31.46 -18.44 -25.55
CA ILE A 190 30.03 -18.78 -25.47
C ILE A 190 29.21 -18.12 -26.58
N THR A 191 29.76 -17.13 -27.29
CA THR A 191 29.13 -16.50 -28.47
C THR A 191 30.14 -16.29 -29.60
N ASP A 192 29.68 -16.46 -30.83
CA ASP A 192 30.51 -16.25 -32.03
C ASP A 192 30.65 -14.76 -32.39
N LYS A 193 29.86 -13.88 -31.76
CA LYS A 193 29.77 -12.46 -32.10
C LYS A 193 29.96 -11.61 -30.85
N VAL A 194 31.07 -10.87 -30.81
CA VAL A 194 31.32 -9.85 -29.79
C VAL A 194 31.41 -8.50 -30.48
N TYR A 195 30.66 -7.53 -29.98
CA TYR A 195 30.66 -6.15 -30.46
C TYR A 195 31.29 -5.23 -29.41
N PRO A 196 32.57 -4.84 -29.57
CA PRO A 196 33.21 -3.93 -28.64
C PRO A 196 32.68 -2.50 -28.83
N VAL A 197 32.43 -1.82 -27.71
CA VAL A 197 32.13 -0.38 -27.66
C VAL A 197 33.19 0.35 -26.85
N SER A 198 33.20 1.68 -26.94
CA SER A 198 34.30 2.51 -26.41
C SER A 198 34.38 2.59 -24.89
N SER A 199 33.29 2.30 -24.16
CA SER A 199 33.25 2.43 -22.70
C SER A 199 32.11 1.59 -22.08
N PRO A 200 32.14 1.32 -20.76
CA PRO A 200 31.04 0.67 -20.07
C PRO A 200 29.74 1.47 -20.17
N LYS A 201 29.81 2.80 -20.06
CA LYS A 201 28.67 3.71 -20.16
C LYS A 201 27.91 3.58 -21.49
N VAL A 202 28.63 3.41 -22.60
CA VAL A 202 28.02 3.15 -23.92
C VAL A 202 27.33 1.78 -23.95
N ALA A 203 27.93 0.76 -23.34
CA ALA A 203 27.33 -0.57 -23.26
C ALA A 203 26.08 -0.60 -22.35
N GLU A 204 26.08 0.12 -21.23
CA GLU A 204 24.92 0.30 -20.33
C GLU A 204 23.78 1.01 -21.05
N MET A 205 24.07 2.14 -21.71
CA MET A 205 23.07 2.91 -22.46
C MET A 205 22.47 2.11 -23.62
N THR A 206 23.25 1.21 -24.25
CA THR A 206 22.76 0.36 -25.34
C THR A 206 21.55 -0.47 -24.90
N LYS A 207 21.60 -1.11 -23.73
CA LYS A 207 20.49 -1.93 -23.22
C LYS A 207 19.26 -1.10 -22.86
N LEU A 208 19.45 0.07 -22.25
CA LEU A 208 18.33 0.96 -21.94
C LEU A 208 17.68 1.49 -23.23
N LEU A 209 18.49 1.89 -24.21
CA LEU A 209 17.99 2.32 -25.50
C LEU A 209 17.17 1.21 -26.17
N GLU A 210 17.65 -0.04 -26.17
CA GLU A 210 16.90 -1.19 -26.70
C GLU A 210 15.51 -1.33 -26.04
N ASN A 211 15.45 -1.23 -24.70
CA ASN A 211 14.21 -1.35 -23.94
C ASN A 211 13.25 -0.17 -24.14
N ILE A 212 13.76 1.05 -24.09
CA ILE A 212 12.98 2.28 -24.28
C ILE A 212 12.43 2.33 -25.69
N PHE A 213 13.28 2.06 -26.68
CA PHE A 213 12.88 2.01 -28.07
C PHE A 213 11.78 0.97 -28.29
N ARG A 214 11.86 -0.20 -27.62
CA ARG A 214 10.78 -1.20 -27.65
C ARG A 214 9.50 -0.71 -27.00
N LEU A 215 9.56 -0.15 -25.79
CA LEU A 215 8.38 0.36 -25.05
C LEU A 215 7.64 1.41 -25.90
N VAL A 216 8.36 2.45 -26.30
CA VAL A 216 7.84 3.60 -27.03
C VAL A 216 7.17 3.18 -28.33
N ASN A 217 7.81 2.34 -29.14
CA ASN A 217 7.23 1.95 -30.41
C ASN A 217 6.05 1.00 -30.25
N ILE A 218 6.03 0.12 -29.23
CA ILE A 218 4.84 -0.70 -28.93
C ILE A 218 3.68 0.22 -28.51
N SER A 219 3.92 1.20 -27.63
CA SER A 219 2.89 2.15 -27.21
C SER A 219 2.35 2.98 -28.36
N PHE A 220 3.24 3.49 -29.20
CA PHE A 220 2.86 4.25 -30.39
C PHE A 220 2.00 3.41 -31.34
N VAL A 221 2.40 2.16 -31.61
CA VAL A 221 1.63 1.27 -32.49
C VAL A 221 0.31 0.84 -31.83
N ASN A 222 0.26 0.69 -30.51
CA ASN A 222 -0.98 0.46 -29.76
C ASN A 222 -1.95 1.64 -29.91
N GLU A 223 -1.47 2.87 -29.70
CA GLU A 223 -2.28 4.08 -29.88
C GLU A 223 -2.80 4.21 -31.33
N LEU A 224 -1.92 3.96 -32.31
CA LEU A 224 -2.32 3.96 -33.72
C LEU A 224 -3.32 2.85 -34.05
N ALA A 225 -3.23 1.67 -33.44
CA ALA A 225 -4.20 0.60 -33.62
C ALA A 225 -5.61 1.05 -33.17
N LEU A 226 -5.70 1.69 -32.01
CA LEU A 226 -6.96 2.28 -31.51
C LEU A 226 -7.53 3.33 -32.47
N LEU A 227 -6.67 4.22 -32.98
CA LEU A 227 -7.07 5.24 -33.95
C LEU A 227 -7.52 4.64 -35.27
N CYS A 228 -6.73 3.70 -35.82
CA CYS A 228 -7.04 3.03 -37.09
C CYS A 228 -8.35 2.26 -37.00
N GLN A 229 -8.63 1.59 -35.87
CA GLN A 229 -9.93 0.94 -35.66
C GLN A 229 -11.10 1.93 -35.75
N ARG A 230 -10.99 3.10 -35.11
CA ARG A 230 -12.02 4.16 -35.19
C ARG A 230 -12.19 4.72 -36.61
N MET A 231 -11.12 4.72 -37.39
CA MET A 231 -11.12 5.13 -38.79
C MET A 231 -11.48 4.00 -39.76
N ASN A 232 -11.73 2.77 -39.26
CA ASN A 232 -11.96 1.57 -40.06
C ASN A 232 -10.80 1.24 -41.03
N ILE A 233 -9.56 1.35 -40.55
CA ILE A 233 -8.31 1.03 -41.25
C ILE A 233 -7.65 -0.20 -40.58
N ASP A 234 -7.20 -1.18 -41.37
CA ASP A 234 -6.47 -2.34 -40.85
C ASP A 234 -5.02 -1.96 -40.51
N ILE A 235 -4.74 -1.74 -39.23
CA ILE A 235 -3.39 -1.37 -38.76
C ILE A 235 -2.33 -2.41 -39.16
N TRP A 236 -2.66 -3.70 -39.23
CA TRP A 236 -1.71 -4.73 -39.63
C TRP A 236 -1.36 -4.65 -41.12
N GLU A 237 -2.33 -4.28 -41.96
CA GLU A 237 -2.07 -4.01 -43.37
C GLU A 237 -1.25 -2.74 -43.55
N VAL A 238 -1.53 -1.68 -42.78
CA VAL A 238 -0.72 -0.46 -42.76
C VAL A 238 0.72 -0.76 -42.35
N ILE A 239 0.93 -1.53 -41.28
CA ILE A 239 2.27 -1.95 -40.84
C ILE A 239 2.93 -2.81 -41.93
N SER A 240 2.21 -3.74 -42.56
CA SER A 240 2.73 -4.57 -43.65
C SER A 240 3.16 -3.74 -44.85
N GLY A 241 2.31 -2.81 -45.30
CA GLY A 241 2.59 -1.86 -46.38
C GLY A 241 3.78 -0.97 -46.04
N ALA A 242 3.84 -0.43 -44.83
CA ALA A 242 4.99 0.35 -44.35
C ALA A 242 6.27 -0.49 -44.27
N SER A 243 6.17 -1.78 -43.90
CA SER A 243 7.28 -2.73 -43.84
C SER A 243 7.85 -3.09 -45.21
N THR A 244 7.12 -2.84 -46.31
CA THR A 244 7.68 -2.99 -47.67
C THR A 244 8.76 -1.96 -47.96
N LYS A 245 8.79 -0.85 -47.22
CA LYS A 245 9.82 0.17 -47.34
C LYS A 245 11.13 -0.39 -46.77
N PRO A 246 12.18 -0.55 -47.58
CA PRO A 246 13.40 -1.25 -47.16
C PRO A 246 14.29 -0.42 -46.20
N TYR A 247 13.90 0.82 -45.88
CA TYR A 247 14.64 1.72 -45.00
C TYR A 247 13.69 2.63 -44.20
N GLY A 248 14.11 3.03 -43.00
CA GLY A 248 13.42 4.04 -42.19
C GLY A 248 12.10 3.60 -41.57
N PHE A 249 11.74 2.31 -41.64
CA PHE A 249 10.60 1.75 -40.92
C PHE A 249 10.97 0.37 -40.38
N MET A 250 10.94 0.21 -39.06
CA MET A 250 11.09 -1.08 -38.40
C MET A 250 9.77 -1.44 -37.73
N PRO A 251 9.14 -2.58 -38.08
CA PRO A 251 7.79 -2.86 -37.62
C PRO A 251 7.77 -3.23 -36.14
N PHE A 252 6.92 -2.52 -35.40
CA PHE A 252 6.39 -2.93 -34.11
C PHE A 252 4.92 -3.32 -34.29
N TYR A 253 4.40 -4.10 -33.36
CA TYR A 253 3.08 -4.69 -33.49
C TYR A 253 2.25 -4.37 -32.24
N PRO A 254 0.95 -4.09 -32.41
CA PRO A 254 0.10 -3.79 -31.29
C PRO A 254 -0.15 -5.05 -30.46
N GLY A 255 -0.57 -4.87 -29.20
CA GLY A 255 -0.82 -5.98 -28.28
C GLY A 255 -1.52 -5.57 -26.98
N PRO A 256 -1.77 -6.55 -26.11
CA PRO A 256 -2.70 -6.44 -25.00
C PRO A 256 -2.21 -5.74 -23.70
N GLY A 257 -1.01 -5.15 -23.64
CA GLY A 257 -0.56 -4.26 -22.53
C GLY A 257 0.58 -4.75 -21.60
N LEU A 258 0.82 -4.03 -20.48
CA LEU A 258 1.83 -4.25 -19.37
C LEU A 258 1.13 -4.13 -17.95
N GLY A 259 1.66 -4.61 -16.77
CA GLY A 259 0.93 -4.93 -15.49
C GLY A 259 1.15 -4.13 -14.14
N GLY A 260 0.24 -4.21 -13.10
CA GLY A 260 0.29 -3.64 -11.67
C GLY A 260 -0.98 -3.83 -10.71
N HIS A 261 -0.96 -3.67 -9.34
CA HIS A 261 -1.93 -4.20 -8.27
C HIS A 261 -2.55 -3.24 -7.13
N CYS A 262 -3.53 -3.61 -6.21
CA CYS A 262 -4.34 -2.68 -5.30
C CYS A 262 -4.93 -3.20 -3.91
N ILE A 263 -5.74 -2.43 -3.12
CA ILE A 263 -6.34 -2.72 -1.76
C ILE A 263 -7.88 -2.48 -1.69
N ILE A 264 -8.69 -3.10 -0.80
CA ILE A 264 -10.16 -2.81 -0.72
C ILE A 264 -10.52 -1.46 -0.06
N GLY A 265 -11.69 -0.91 -0.41
CA GLY A 265 -12.12 0.42 0.02
C GLY A 265 -12.48 0.59 1.50
N GLU A 266 -12.91 -0.48 2.16
CA GLU A 266 -13.35 -0.45 3.57
C GLU A 266 -12.18 -0.42 4.57
N GLU A 267 -10.95 -0.64 4.12
CA GLU A 267 -9.79 -0.58 5.00
C GLU A 267 -9.52 0.86 5.43
N MET A 268 -9.30 1.04 6.73
CA MET A 268 -9.15 2.35 7.36
C MET A 268 -7.71 2.84 7.26
N VAL A 269 -7.53 4.15 7.12
CA VAL A 269 -6.23 4.83 7.16
C VAL A 269 -6.29 6.02 8.11
N LEU A 270 -5.18 6.30 8.77
CA LEU A 270 -4.95 7.54 9.50
C LEU A 270 -4.17 8.48 8.59
N VAL A 271 -4.83 9.52 8.10
CA VAL A 271 -4.21 10.57 7.28
C VAL A 271 -4.26 11.90 8.00
N LYS A 272 -3.34 12.79 7.66
CA LYS A 272 -3.19 14.10 8.26
C LYS A 272 -3.09 15.16 7.17
N ASN A 273 -3.90 16.20 7.27
CA ASN A 273 -3.71 17.47 6.58
C ASN A 273 -3.13 18.48 7.59
N CYS A 274 -2.55 19.60 7.14
CA CYS A 274 -1.83 20.62 7.93
C CYS A 274 -2.38 20.85 9.34
N ASP A 275 -3.71 20.88 9.52
CA ASP A 275 -4.37 21.14 10.81
C ASP A 275 -5.25 20.00 11.36
N ARG A 276 -5.49 18.92 10.60
CA ARG A 276 -6.50 17.90 10.96
C ARG A 276 -6.08 16.48 10.64
N SER A 277 -6.50 15.54 11.48
CA SER A 277 -6.20 14.12 11.42
C SER A 277 -7.50 13.37 11.24
N TYR A 278 -7.54 12.55 10.20
CA TYR A 278 -8.73 11.84 9.78
C TYR A 278 -8.48 10.35 9.90
N VAL A 279 -9.46 9.63 10.45
CA VAL A 279 -9.52 8.17 10.39
C VAL A 279 -10.69 7.83 9.49
N LEU A 280 -10.38 7.53 8.24
CA LEU A 280 -11.35 7.29 7.16
C LEU A 280 -11.04 5.96 6.50
N SER A 281 -12.05 5.33 5.92
CA SER A 281 -11.83 4.26 4.96
C SER A 281 -11.17 4.82 3.69
N LEU A 282 -10.42 4.00 2.94
CA LEU A 282 -9.81 4.42 1.67
C LEU A 282 -10.87 4.96 0.69
N LYS A 283 -12.07 4.38 0.71
CA LYS A 283 -13.23 4.89 -0.03
C LYS A 283 -13.63 6.31 0.41
N GLU A 284 -13.86 6.51 1.70
CA GLU A 284 -14.25 7.82 2.24
C GLU A 284 -13.16 8.87 2.02
N LEU A 285 -11.88 8.48 2.09
CA LEU A 285 -10.77 9.36 1.79
C LEU A 285 -10.81 9.79 0.32
N PHE A 286 -10.93 8.85 -0.61
CA PHE A 286 -11.04 9.16 -2.03
C PHE A 286 -12.23 10.09 -2.29
N GLU A 287 -13.42 9.76 -1.79
CA GLU A 287 -14.64 10.57 -1.93
C GLU A 287 -14.49 11.98 -1.32
N LYS A 288 -13.75 12.11 -0.22
CA LYS A 288 -13.45 13.41 0.38
C LYS A 288 -12.55 14.23 -0.55
N GLU A 289 -11.46 13.67 -1.03
CA GLU A 289 -10.50 14.39 -1.86
C GLU A 289 -11.05 14.72 -3.26
N THR A 290 -12.04 13.96 -3.78
CA THR A 290 -12.72 14.33 -5.05
C THR A 290 -13.46 15.66 -5.02
N LYS A 291 -13.77 16.20 -3.82
CA LYS A 291 -14.50 17.48 -3.70
C LYS A 291 -13.59 18.68 -3.89
N ASP A 292 -12.34 18.53 -3.48
CA ASP A 292 -11.37 19.63 -3.38
C ASP A 292 -10.29 19.53 -4.47
N ASN A 293 -10.22 18.41 -5.21
CA ASN A 293 -9.22 18.16 -6.25
C ASN A 293 -9.84 17.61 -7.54
N ASP A 294 -9.16 17.84 -8.67
CA ASP A 294 -9.58 17.30 -9.96
C ASP A 294 -9.48 15.77 -10.00
N VAL A 295 -10.52 15.14 -10.55
CA VAL A 295 -10.59 13.69 -10.74
C VAL A 295 -10.26 13.34 -12.17
N PHE A 296 -9.13 12.68 -12.35
CA PHE A 296 -8.69 12.16 -13.64
C PHE A 296 -9.25 10.75 -13.83
N ARG A 297 -9.87 10.49 -14.98
CA ARG A 297 -10.50 9.20 -15.28
C ARG A 297 -9.88 8.56 -16.51
N PHE A 298 -9.54 7.28 -16.39
CA PHE A 298 -9.06 6.46 -17.49
C PHE A 298 -9.69 5.06 -17.46
N GLY A 299 -10.77 4.88 -18.24
CA GLY A 299 -11.60 3.67 -18.17
C GLY A 299 -12.29 3.55 -16.81
N ASP A 300 -12.12 2.43 -16.12
CA ASP A 300 -12.60 2.20 -14.74
C ASP A 300 -11.63 2.71 -13.65
N LEU A 301 -10.46 3.25 -14.03
CA LEU A 301 -9.49 3.84 -13.10
C LEU A 301 -9.81 5.33 -12.93
N GLU A 302 -9.97 5.75 -11.68
CA GLU A 302 -10.03 7.15 -11.26
C GLU A 302 -8.79 7.43 -10.41
N TYR A 303 -8.15 8.58 -10.61
CA TYR A 303 -7.08 9.03 -9.72
C TYR A 303 -7.17 10.52 -9.41
N ILE A 304 -6.57 10.89 -8.29
CA ILE A 304 -6.55 12.24 -7.72
C ILE A 304 -5.14 12.51 -7.21
N SER A 305 -4.64 13.74 -7.38
CA SER A 305 -3.37 14.19 -6.80
C SER A 305 -3.67 15.18 -5.67
N PRO A 306 -3.84 14.72 -4.42
CA PRO A 306 -4.24 15.58 -3.32
C PRO A 306 -3.08 16.50 -2.87
N GLU A 307 -3.40 17.75 -2.53
CA GLU A 307 -2.45 18.66 -1.92
C GLU A 307 -2.45 18.55 -0.39
N ASN A 308 -1.28 18.69 0.25
CA ASN A 308 -1.12 18.79 1.70
C ASN A 308 -1.68 17.61 2.53
N LEU A 309 -1.77 16.41 1.93
CA LEU A 309 -2.24 15.21 2.60
C LEU A 309 -1.07 14.27 2.91
N PHE A 310 -0.98 13.82 4.16
CA PHE A 310 0.12 13.01 4.67
C PHE A 310 -0.40 11.72 5.29
N ILE A 311 0.39 10.66 5.19
CA ILE A 311 0.10 9.36 5.81
C ILE A 311 1.31 8.85 6.57
N ASN A 312 1.05 8.08 7.61
CA ASN A 312 2.11 7.45 8.35
C ASN A 312 2.71 6.28 7.55
N SER A 313 4.03 6.29 7.44
CA SER A 313 4.82 5.45 6.55
C SER A 313 6.06 4.91 7.26
N ILE A 314 6.62 3.81 6.75
CA ILE A 314 7.87 3.21 7.26
C ILE A 314 8.90 3.13 6.16
N ASP A 315 10.09 3.68 6.39
CA ASP A 315 11.21 3.51 5.47
C ASP A 315 11.74 2.07 5.54
N PRO A 316 11.70 1.27 4.46
CA PRO A 316 12.17 -0.12 4.50
C PRO A 316 13.68 -0.26 4.77
N SER A 317 14.47 0.75 4.42
CA SER A 317 15.93 0.76 4.49
C SER A 317 16.43 1.08 5.90
N ILE A 318 15.94 2.18 6.49
CA ILE A 318 16.37 2.63 7.82
C ILE A 318 15.42 2.18 8.94
N ARG A 319 14.20 1.75 8.59
CA ARG A 319 13.14 1.23 9.50
C ARG A 319 12.56 2.29 10.43
N GLU A 320 12.63 3.54 10.02
CA GLU A 320 12.06 4.68 10.74
C GLU A 320 10.64 4.97 10.27
N GLN A 321 9.77 5.30 11.22
CA GLN A 321 8.38 5.66 10.96
C GLN A 321 8.28 7.18 10.83
N SER A 322 7.66 7.68 9.77
CA SER A 322 7.51 9.12 9.52
C SER A 322 6.22 9.43 8.76
N LEU A 323 5.76 10.68 8.87
CA LEU A 323 4.70 11.18 8.01
C LEU A 323 5.28 11.52 6.65
N LYS A 324 4.66 11.00 5.60
CA LYS A 324 5.05 11.23 4.20
C LYS A 324 3.86 11.70 3.38
N PRO A 325 4.06 12.59 2.40
CA PRO A 325 2.97 13.11 1.59
C PRO A 325 2.40 12.00 0.69
N ILE A 326 1.08 12.00 0.56
CA ILE A 326 0.36 11.22 -0.45
C ILE A 326 0.40 12.04 -1.73
N THR A 327 1.05 11.52 -2.77
CA THR A 327 1.15 12.18 -4.07
C THR A 327 -0.05 11.86 -4.95
N HIS A 328 -0.59 10.64 -4.85
CA HIS A 328 -1.72 10.17 -5.64
C HIS A 328 -2.63 9.24 -4.84
N LEU A 329 -3.93 9.31 -5.12
CA LEU A 329 -4.94 8.34 -4.72
C LEU A 329 -5.52 7.70 -5.98
N PHE A 330 -5.70 6.39 -5.97
CA PHE A 330 -6.24 5.62 -7.07
C PHE A 330 -7.49 4.87 -6.62
N LYS A 331 -8.42 4.70 -7.55
CA LYS A 331 -9.63 3.88 -7.40
C LYS A 331 -9.89 3.16 -8.71
N ARG A 332 -10.15 1.87 -8.67
CA ARG A 332 -10.65 1.10 -9.82
C ARG A 332 -11.54 -0.03 -9.37
N ASN A 333 -12.25 -0.65 -10.30
CA ASN A 333 -12.94 -1.88 -9.98
C ASN A 333 -12.01 -3.08 -10.15
N TYR A 334 -12.16 -4.05 -9.26
CA TYR A 334 -11.41 -5.28 -9.27
C TYR A 334 -12.38 -6.42 -8.99
N SER A 335 -12.51 -7.32 -9.94
CA SER A 335 -12.81 -8.69 -9.56
C SER A 335 -11.52 -9.40 -9.30
N GLY A 336 -11.54 -10.37 -8.40
CA GLY A 336 -10.47 -11.32 -8.24
C GLY A 336 -10.17 -11.75 -6.82
N LYS A 337 -8.92 -12.23 -6.57
CA LYS A 337 -8.52 -12.59 -5.20
C LYS A 337 -8.45 -11.40 -4.34
N LEU A 338 -9.21 -11.47 -3.26
CA LEU A 338 -8.98 -10.68 -2.10
C LEU A 338 -8.39 -11.60 -1.03
N ILE A 339 -7.15 -11.33 -0.66
CA ILE A 339 -6.47 -12.02 0.42
C ILE A 339 -6.81 -11.29 1.72
N LYS A 340 -7.64 -11.92 2.54
CA LYS A 340 -7.91 -11.49 3.90
C LYS A 340 -6.93 -12.12 4.87
N ILE A 341 -6.04 -11.28 5.37
CA ILE A 341 -4.99 -11.62 6.33
C ILE A 341 -5.55 -11.40 7.72
N THR A 342 -5.48 -12.41 8.59
CA THR A 342 -5.79 -12.30 10.02
C THR A 342 -4.56 -12.61 10.86
N THR A 343 -4.23 -11.71 11.78
CA THR A 343 -3.03 -11.81 12.63
C THR A 343 -3.33 -12.49 13.97
N ASN A 344 -2.29 -12.79 14.74
CA ASN A 344 -2.38 -13.45 16.04
C ASN A 344 -3.11 -12.61 17.11
N ASP A 345 -3.06 -11.28 17.01
CA ASP A 345 -3.80 -10.32 17.82
C ASP A 345 -5.18 -9.95 17.21
N ASN A 346 -5.61 -10.70 16.18
CA ASN A 346 -6.89 -10.57 15.47
C ASN A 346 -7.10 -9.24 14.72
N ARG A 347 -6.01 -8.63 14.23
CA ARG A 347 -6.13 -7.64 13.14
C ARG A 347 -6.55 -8.36 11.87
N THR A 348 -7.24 -7.62 11.02
CA THR A 348 -7.70 -8.09 9.72
C THR A 348 -7.33 -7.04 8.69
N LEU A 349 -6.82 -7.46 7.55
CA LEU A 349 -6.52 -6.61 6.40
C LEU A 349 -6.86 -7.40 5.14
N THR A 350 -7.56 -6.77 4.21
CA THR A 350 -7.99 -7.38 2.96
C THR A 350 -7.41 -6.61 1.78
N VAL A 351 -6.66 -7.29 0.93
CA VAL A 351 -5.94 -6.70 -0.20
C VAL A 351 -6.12 -7.56 -1.44
N THR A 352 -5.79 -7.09 -2.64
CA THR A 352 -5.73 -7.99 -3.81
C THR A 352 -4.63 -9.03 -3.61
N ASP A 353 -4.76 -10.23 -4.17
CA ASP A 353 -3.71 -11.28 -4.16
C ASP A 353 -2.31 -10.78 -4.40
N LYS A 354 -2.14 -9.94 -5.41
CA LYS A 354 -0.83 -9.47 -5.82
C LYS A 354 -0.43 -8.14 -5.20
N HIS A 355 -1.15 -7.69 -4.17
CA HIS A 355 -0.78 -6.47 -3.47
C HIS A 355 0.56 -6.67 -2.72
N PRO A 356 1.54 -5.78 -2.89
CA PRO A 356 2.81 -5.85 -2.17
C PRO A 356 2.65 -5.62 -0.66
N MET A 357 2.80 -6.69 0.10
CA MET A 357 2.82 -6.72 1.55
C MET A 357 4.26 -6.64 2.07
N LEU A 358 4.47 -6.00 3.22
CA LEU A 358 5.76 -6.04 3.90
C LEU A 358 5.80 -7.17 4.91
N LYS A 359 6.87 -7.97 4.89
CA LYS A 359 7.19 -8.92 5.96
C LYS A 359 8.56 -8.64 6.56
N ILE A 360 8.76 -9.03 7.81
CA ILE A 360 10.03 -8.91 8.52
C ILE A 360 10.79 -10.23 8.40
N VAL A 361 12.00 -10.19 7.82
CA VAL A 361 12.93 -11.33 7.73
C VAL A 361 14.23 -10.95 8.45
N GLY A 362 14.45 -11.55 9.61
CA GLY A 362 15.52 -11.13 10.51
C GLY A 362 15.29 -9.71 11.01
N ASP A 363 16.18 -8.79 10.60
CA ASP A 363 16.15 -7.36 10.95
C ASP A 363 15.76 -6.45 9.75
N ARG A 364 15.33 -7.03 8.62
CA ARG A 364 15.00 -6.33 7.37
C ARG A 364 13.51 -6.41 7.03
N LEU A 365 13.04 -5.45 6.25
CA LEU A 365 11.72 -5.46 5.62
C LEU A 365 11.84 -5.96 4.18
N GLU A 366 11.02 -6.93 3.81
CA GLU A 366 10.96 -7.52 2.47
C GLU A 366 9.54 -7.36 1.94
N ALA A 367 9.40 -6.88 0.71
CA ALA A 367 8.11 -6.84 0.02
C ALA A 367 7.81 -8.22 -0.59
N VAL A 368 6.60 -8.73 -0.39
CA VAL A 368 6.08 -9.98 -0.95
C VAL A 368 4.66 -9.78 -1.41
N GLU A 369 4.18 -10.54 -2.38
CA GLU A 369 2.77 -10.49 -2.75
C GLU A 369 1.90 -11.02 -1.60
N ALA A 370 0.68 -10.48 -1.46
CA ALA A 370 -0.22 -10.89 -0.40
C ALA A 370 -0.56 -12.38 -0.47
N GLU A 371 -0.59 -12.95 -1.66
CA GLU A 371 -0.82 -14.38 -1.88
C GLU A 371 0.36 -15.28 -1.46
N ASP A 372 1.57 -14.73 -1.41
CA ASP A 372 2.79 -15.42 -1.00
C ASP A 372 3.04 -15.35 0.50
N LEU A 373 2.26 -14.55 1.24
CA LEU A 373 2.30 -14.55 2.70
C LEU A 373 1.96 -15.94 3.24
N LYS A 374 2.66 -16.31 4.31
CA LYS A 374 2.49 -17.58 5.00
C LYS A 374 2.09 -17.34 6.45
N THR A 375 1.38 -18.31 7.01
CA THR A 375 1.16 -18.34 8.46
C THR A 375 2.51 -18.34 9.18
N ASN A 376 2.61 -17.56 10.24
CA ASN A 376 3.81 -17.25 11.01
C ASN A 376 4.73 -16.14 10.46
N ASP A 377 4.44 -15.59 9.28
CA ASP A 377 5.15 -14.39 8.82
C ASP A 377 4.92 -13.22 9.78
N LEU A 378 5.93 -12.36 9.92
CA LEU A 378 5.88 -11.17 10.77
C LEU A 378 5.56 -9.95 9.91
N LEU A 379 4.43 -9.30 10.17
CA LEU A 379 4.07 -8.05 9.50
C LEU A 379 4.44 -6.85 10.37
N PRO A 380 5.09 -5.82 9.82
CA PRO A 380 5.35 -4.58 10.53
C PRO A 380 4.05 -3.83 10.82
N ILE A 381 3.98 -3.20 11.99
CA ILE A 381 2.83 -2.41 12.42
C ILE A 381 3.22 -1.03 12.90
N PHE A 382 2.30 -0.10 12.73
CA PHE A 382 2.37 1.21 13.36
C PHE A 382 2.31 1.09 14.88
N LEU A 383 3.34 1.61 15.55
CA LEU A 383 3.44 1.73 17.00
C LEU A 383 4.52 2.75 17.36
N GLY A 384 4.16 3.71 18.22
CA GLY A 384 5.03 4.80 18.62
C GLY A 384 4.98 5.97 17.62
N GLY A 385 4.79 7.17 18.15
CA GLY A 385 4.65 8.39 17.37
C GLY A 385 5.88 8.78 16.57
N ILE A 386 5.61 9.41 15.41
CA ILE A 386 6.52 10.31 14.70
C ILE A 386 7.10 11.30 15.72
N SER A 387 8.41 11.53 15.70
CA SER A 387 9.11 12.48 16.58
C SER A 387 8.30 13.77 16.78
N GLU A 388 8.25 14.29 18.02
CA GLU A 388 7.47 15.43 18.55
C GLU A 388 7.61 16.80 17.84
N ASN A 389 8.07 16.86 16.60
CA ASN A 389 8.35 18.10 15.92
C ASN A 389 7.23 18.50 14.94
N SER A 390 6.50 19.55 15.32
CA SER A 390 6.18 20.75 14.51
C SER A 390 4.73 21.08 14.10
N SER A 391 3.68 20.42 14.59
CA SER A 391 2.29 20.90 14.30
C SER A 391 1.19 20.48 15.30
N GLU A 392 1.49 20.36 16.59
CA GLU A 392 0.42 20.07 17.57
C GLU A 392 -0.43 21.31 17.83
N ILE A 393 -1.76 21.19 17.68
CA ILE A 393 -2.69 22.21 18.16
C ILE A 393 -2.60 22.22 19.69
N ARG A 394 -1.94 23.24 20.24
CA ARG A 394 -1.68 23.39 21.70
C ARG A 394 -2.94 23.73 22.50
N GLY A 395 -4.06 24.04 21.84
CA GLY A 395 -5.37 24.23 22.45
C GLY A 395 -6.43 24.55 21.40
N ILE A 396 -7.60 23.93 21.51
CA ILE A 396 -8.74 24.22 20.64
C ILE A 396 -9.62 25.24 21.38
N SER A 397 -9.70 26.46 20.85
CA SER A 397 -10.53 27.53 21.38
C SER A 397 -11.70 27.77 20.43
N ILE A 398 -12.92 27.73 20.96
CA ILE A 398 -14.18 27.84 20.21
C ILE A 398 -14.89 29.10 20.70
N ASP A 399 -15.11 30.03 19.78
CA ASP A 399 -15.77 31.31 20.05
C ASP A 399 -17.23 31.21 19.60
N LEU A 400 -18.13 30.96 20.56
CA LEU A 400 -19.54 30.72 20.27
C LEU A 400 -20.24 31.96 19.72
N ILE A 401 -19.75 33.17 20.03
CA ILE A 401 -20.35 34.39 19.48
C ILE A 401 -20.13 34.45 17.96
N LYS A 402 -18.95 33.98 17.49
CA LYS A 402 -18.61 33.93 16.07
C LYS A 402 -19.22 32.73 15.35
N GLU A 403 -19.32 31.59 16.03
CA GLU A 403 -19.66 30.32 15.37
C GLU A 403 -21.15 29.95 15.40
N LEU A 404 -21.94 30.44 16.36
CA LEU A 404 -23.38 30.18 16.37
C LEU A 404 -24.05 30.85 15.17
N ASP A 405 -24.96 30.17 14.48
CA ASP A 405 -25.68 30.74 13.34
C ASP A 405 -26.78 31.75 13.75
N GLU A 406 -27.50 32.29 12.77
CA GLU A 406 -28.56 33.27 13.00
C GLU A 406 -29.76 32.73 13.80
N SER A 407 -29.99 31.41 13.80
CA SER A 407 -31.10 30.79 14.54
C SER A 407 -30.95 30.97 16.05
N TRP A 408 -29.74 31.25 16.53
CA TRP A 408 -29.44 31.50 17.94
C TRP A 408 -29.54 32.97 18.36
N ASN A 409 -29.65 33.90 17.40
CA ASN A 409 -29.55 35.34 17.64
C ASN A 409 -30.51 35.87 18.72
N ASP A 410 -31.75 35.37 18.74
CA ASP A 410 -32.78 35.77 19.72
C ASP A 410 -32.91 34.77 20.89
N ARG A 411 -32.34 33.57 20.75
CA ARG A 411 -32.39 32.49 21.76
C ARG A 411 -31.29 32.63 22.81
N VAL A 412 -30.20 33.30 22.46
CA VAL A 412 -29.02 33.52 23.32
C VAL A 412 -28.95 34.99 23.71
N ARG A 413 -28.72 35.23 25.01
CA ARG A 413 -28.42 36.57 25.53
C ARG A 413 -26.97 36.61 26.01
N VAL A 414 -26.27 37.68 25.70
CA VAL A 414 -24.87 37.92 26.06
C VAL A 414 -24.81 38.84 27.25
N LYS A 415 -24.03 38.46 28.26
CA LYS A 415 -23.82 39.24 29.48
C LYS A 415 -22.31 39.37 29.76
N LEU A 416 -21.91 40.52 30.29
CA LEU A 416 -20.54 40.77 30.75
C LEU A 416 -20.27 40.00 32.04
N LYS A 417 -19.10 39.37 32.13
CA LYS A 417 -18.62 38.80 33.41
C LYS A 417 -18.34 39.90 34.42
N ASN A 418 -17.71 40.98 33.96
CA ASN A 418 -17.34 42.16 34.74
C ASN A 418 -17.85 43.42 34.03
N GLY A 419 -18.45 44.35 34.78
CA GLY A 419 -19.04 45.59 34.22
C GLY A 419 -20.52 45.45 33.85
N SER A 420 -21.07 46.45 33.15
CA SER A 420 -22.48 46.48 32.76
C SER A 420 -22.68 46.97 31.33
N TRP A 421 -23.68 46.40 30.64
CA TRP A 421 -24.07 46.87 29.31
C TRP A 421 -24.62 48.31 29.33
N ARG A 422 -24.93 48.85 30.51
CA ARG A 422 -25.29 50.26 30.72
C ARG A 422 -24.19 51.22 30.29
N ASP A 423 -22.94 50.81 30.43
CA ASP A 423 -21.77 51.63 30.07
C ASP A 423 -21.64 51.79 28.53
N TYR A 424 -22.29 50.89 27.78
CA TYR A 424 -22.31 50.86 26.31
C TYR A 424 -23.68 51.27 25.73
N LYS A 425 -24.54 51.91 26.53
CA LYS A 425 -25.93 52.22 26.15
C LYS A 425 -26.04 53.01 24.84
N ASP A 426 -25.11 53.95 24.60
CA ASP A 426 -25.20 54.86 23.46
C ASP A 426 -24.93 54.10 22.15
N ILE A 427 -23.95 53.17 22.17
CA ILE A 427 -23.66 52.24 21.08
C ILE A 427 -24.85 51.31 20.86
N ILE A 428 -25.33 50.63 21.90
CA ILE A 428 -26.47 49.71 21.83
C ILE A 428 -27.71 50.41 21.22
N TYR A 429 -27.98 51.66 21.61
CA TYR A 429 -29.15 52.41 21.15
C TYR A 429 -29.03 52.90 19.71
N SER A 430 -27.83 52.98 19.15
CA SER A 430 -27.61 53.33 17.75
C SER A 430 -27.97 52.19 16.78
N PHE A 431 -27.90 50.93 17.23
CA PHE A 431 -28.15 49.73 16.40
C PHE A 431 -29.50 49.02 16.60
N TYR A 432 -30.35 49.46 17.56
CA TYR A 432 -31.58 48.74 17.92
C TYR A 432 -32.83 49.63 18.10
N TYR A 433 -33.99 49.15 17.65
CA TYR A 433 -35.28 49.87 17.63
C TYR A 433 -35.85 50.18 19.02
N LYS A 434 -36.69 51.24 19.12
CA LYS A 434 -37.18 51.87 20.38
C LYS A 434 -37.96 50.95 21.33
N GLU A 435 -38.71 49.97 20.85
CA GLU A 435 -39.72 49.26 21.65
C GLU A 435 -39.14 48.28 22.69
N ASN A 436 -37.90 47.78 22.51
CA ASN A 436 -37.29 46.79 23.41
C ASN A 436 -36.06 47.31 24.19
N ARG A 437 -35.78 48.63 24.14
CA ARG A 437 -34.55 49.23 24.71
C ARG A 437 -34.42 49.10 26.24
N TYR A 438 -35.55 49.09 26.94
CA TYR A 438 -35.57 49.14 28.40
C TYR A 438 -35.31 47.77 29.05
N ASP A 439 -35.74 46.68 28.41
CA ASP A 439 -35.67 45.33 28.98
C ASP A 439 -34.23 44.78 29.05
N TYR A 440 -33.42 45.07 28.03
CA TYR A 440 -32.02 44.63 27.95
C TYR A 440 -31.13 45.37 28.95
N ILE A 441 -31.28 46.69 29.05
CA ILE A 441 -30.51 47.55 29.96
C ILE A 441 -30.89 47.30 31.43
N ARG A 442 -32.17 46.99 31.71
CA ARG A 442 -32.62 46.58 33.04
C ARG A 442 -32.12 45.19 33.41
N GLY A 443 -32.14 44.26 32.46
CA GLY A 443 -31.67 42.88 32.64
C GLY A 443 -30.14 42.71 32.62
N ASP A 444 -29.41 43.74 32.18
CA ASP A 444 -27.96 43.73 31.98
C ASP A 444 -27.48 42.60 31.07
N TYR A 445 -28.16 42.45 29.93
CA TYR A 445 -27.79 41.53 28.85
C TYR A 445 -28.29 42.09 27.51
N ILE A 446 -27.69 41.64 26.41
CA ILE A 446 -28.15 41.95 25.05
C ILE A 446 -28.39 40.66 24.23
N PRO A 447 -29.26 40.63 23.21
CA PRO A 447 -29.37 39.47 22.32
C PRO A 447 -28.07 39.20 21.55
N LEU A 448 -27.76 37.94 21.25
CA LEU A 448 -26.57 37.56 20.48
C LEU A 448 -26.55 38.23 19.10
N GLY A 449 -27.69 38.33 18.43
CA GLY A 449 -27.78 39.01 17.13
C GLY A 449 -27.43 40.50 17.19
N LEU A 450 -27.64 41.15 18.34
CA LEU A 450 -27.20 42.52 18.56
C LEU A 450 -25.71 42.57 18.91
N MET A 451 -25.24 41.68 19.78
CA MET A 451 -23.81 41.56 20.11
C MET A 451 -22.96 41.47 18.83
N LYS A 452 -23.31 40.57 17.90
CA LYS A 452 -22.59 40.40 16.62
C LYS A 452 -22.53 41.67 15.76
N LYS A 453 -23.51 42.57 15.87
CA LYS A 453 -23.54 43.83 15.11
C LYS A 453 -22.66 44.90 15.74
N ILE A 454 -22.63 44.96 17.07
CA ILE A 454 -21.89 45.98 17.82
C ILE A 454 -20.48 45.53 18.23
N ASP A 455 -20.11 44.28 17.96
CA ASP A 455 -18.88 43.64 18.44
C ASP A 455 -17.63 44.49 18.18
N ALA A 456 -17.48 44.97 16.94
CA ALA A 456 -16.37 45.82 16.55
C ALA A 456 -16.33 47.19 17.26
N GLU A 457 -17.48 47.72 17.69
CA GLU A 457 -17.57 49.02 18.36
C GLU A 457 -17.34 48.95 19.86
N VAL A 458 -17.80 47.86 20.49
CA VAL A 458 -17.60 47.65 21.93
C VAL A 458 -16.21 47.10 22.25
N ASN A 459 -15.59 46.37 21.32
CA ASN A 459 -14.22 45.85 21.40
C ASN A 459 -13.92 45.13 22.73
N ILE A 460 -14.82 44.24 23.14
CA ILE A 460 -14.70 43.45 24.37
C ILE A 460 -14.12 42.09 24.02
N ASP A 461 -13.12 41.60 24.79
CA ASP A 461 -12.65 40.23 24.62
C ASP A 461 -13.80 39.26 24.95
N HIS A 462 -14.16 38.40 23.99
CA HIS A 462 -15.22 37.41 24.15
C HIS A 462 -15.00 36.47 25.34
N LYS A 463 -13.75 36.30 25.81
CA LYS A 463 -13.45 35.55 27.04
C LYS A 463 -14.08 36.18 28.29
N ASP A 464 -14.38 37.47 28.26
CA ASP A 464 -15.05 38.21 29.34
C ASP A 464 -16.58 38.22 29.22
N LEU A 465 -17.12 37.43 28.29
CA LEU A 465 -18.56 37.31 28.05
C LEU A 465 -19.09 35.93 28.49
N ILE A 466 -20.36 35.91 28.89
CA ILE A 466 -21.15 34.70 29.15
C ILE A 466 -22.44 34.73 28.34
N LEU A 467 -22.88 33.55 27.93
CA LEU A 467 -24.08 33.30 27.17
C LEU A 467 -25.16 32.73 28.07
N LEU A 468 -26.37 33.25 27.94
CA LEU A 468 -27.53 32.93 28.76
C LEU A 468 -28.66 32.38 27.88
N THR A 469 -29.06 31.13 28.12
CA THR A 469 -30.21 30.49 27.47
C THR A 469 -31.32 30.17 28.47
N GLY A 470 -32.58 30.11 28.04
CA GLY A 470 -33.73 29.83 28.92
C GLY A 470 -34.07 30.98 29.88
N ARG A 471 -35.16 30.88 30.66
CA ARG A 471 -35.58 31.93 31.63
C ARG A 471 -36.01 31.31 32.97
N GLY A 472 -35.87 32.08 34.06
CA GLY A 472 -36.27 31.63 35.40
C GLY A 472 -35.55 30.34 35.83
N PRO A 473 -36.26 29.31 36.32
CA PRO A 473 -35.66 28.03 36.72
C PRO A 473 -34.92 27.28 35.61
N SER A 474 -35.18 27.60 34.34
CA SER A 474 -34.54 27.00 33.16
C SER A 474 -33.32 27.77 32.66
N LEU A 475 -32.90 28.82 33.38
CA LEU A 475 -31.72 29.62 33.01
C LEU A 475 -30.44 28.78 33.05
N THR A 476 -29.75 28.72 31.92
CA THR A 476 -28.42 28.13 31.79
C THR A 476 -27.41 29.21 31.44
N VAL A 477 -26.24 29.15 32.08
CA VAL A 477 -25.08 30.00 31.82
C VAL A 477 -24.03 29.17 31.12
N PHE A 478 -23.37 29.74 30.11
CA PHE A 478 -22.31 29.09 29.35
C PHE A 478 -21.25 30.13 28.99
N PRO A 479 -19.94 29.81 29.04
CA PRO A 479 -18.90 30.74 28.59
C PRO A 479 -19.04 31.06 27.09
N ALA A 480 -18.77 32.31 26.69
CA ALA A 480 -18.81 32.69 25.28
C ALA A 480 -17.63 32.11 24.47
N VAL A 481 -16.48 31.91 25.11
CA VAL A 481 -15.32 31.21 24.53
C VAL A 481 -15.04 29.96 25.35
N ILE A 482 -14.99 28.80 24.70
CA ILE A 482 -14.61 27.52 25.31
C ILE A 482 -13.24 27.08 24.83
N ASN A 483 -12.38 26.73 25.78
CA ASN A 483 -11.15 26.01 25.48
C ASN A 483 -11.36 24.52 25.78
N ILE A 484 -10.99 23.66 24.84
CA ILE A 484 -10.94 22.22 25.08
C ILE A 484 -9.60 21.91 25.75
N ASP A 485 -9.60 21.99 27.07
CA ASP A 485 -8.50 21.55 27.94
C ASP A 485 -8.60 20.05 28.27
N GLU A 486 -7.70 19.55 29.12
CA GLU A 486 -7.67 18.13 29.50
C GLU A 486 -8.96 17.68 30.21
N ASP A 487 -9.61 18.55 30.97
CA ASP A 487 -10.84 18.22 31.70
C ASP A 487 -12.03 18.14 30.75
N LEU A 488 -12.20 19.10 29.84
CA LEU A 488 -13.27 19.04 28.84
C LEU A 488 -13.03 17.91 27.83
N ALA A 489 -11.78 17.64 27.46
CA ALA A 489 -11.41 16.49 26.63
C ALA A 489 -11.75 15.16 27.32
N ARG A 490 -11.50 15.05 28.63
CA ARG A 490 -11.91 13.91 29.45
C ARG A 490 -13.42 13.75 29.52
N PHE A 491 -14.15 14.86 29.66
CA PHE A 491 -15.62 14.86 29.60
C PHE A 491 -16.16 14.41 28.24
N ILE A 492 -15.54 14.83 27.13
CA ILE A 492 -15.88 14.32 25.79
C ILE A 492 -15.66 12.80 25.75
N GLY A 493 -14.58 12.29 26.35
CA GLY A 493 -14.38 10.85 26.53
C GLY A 493 -15.52 10.16 27.26
N TYR A 494 -16.00 10.72 28.39
CA TYR A 494 -17.18 10.21 29.11
C TYR A 494 -18.45 10.24 28.27
N TYR A 495 -18.65 11.29 27.48
CA TYR A 495 -19.79 11.39 26.58
C TYR A 495 -19.75 10.33 25.48
N LEU A 496 -18.57 10.07 24.89
CA LEU A 496 -18.41 9.08 23.83
C LEU A 496 -18.61 7.64 24.32
N SER A 497 -18.37 7.35 25.60
CA SER A 497 -18.65 6.04 26.20
C SER A 497 -20.09 5.93 26.74
N GLU A 498 -20.46 6.79 27.69
CA GLU A 498 -21.66 6.62 28.53
C GLU A 498 -22.77 7.61 28.17
N GLY A 499 -22.51 8.47 27.18
CA GLY A 499 -23.38 9.55 26.77
C GLY A 499 -24.45 9.16 25.77
N CYS A 500 -25.59 9.83 25.87
CA CYS A 500 -26.66 9.81 24.90
C CYS A 500 -27.26 11.20 24.76
N ALA A 501 -27.59 11.58 23.53
CA ALA A 501 -28.27 12.82 23.23
C ALA A 501 -29.61 12.59 22.56
N THR A 502 -30.62 13.34 22.98
CA THR A 502 -31.95 13.31 22.37
C THR A 502 -32.35 14.71 21.95
N LYS A 503 -32.84 14.85 20.71
CA LYS A 503 -33.32 16.12 20.19
C LYS A 503 -34.74 16.38 20.73
N GLU A 504 -34.92 17.49 21.44
CA GLU A 504 -36.20 17.98 21.95
C GLU A 504 -36.44 19.40 21.42
N GLY A 505 -37.34 19.54 20.45
CA GLY A 505 -37.46 20.77 19.67
C GLY A 505 -36.14 21.10 18.96
N ASP A 506 -35.65 22.32 19.16
CA ASP A 506 -34.39 22.80 18.57
C ASP A 506 -33.18 22.66 19.50
N ASN A 507 -33.26 21.83 20.54
CA ASN A 507 -32.16 21.62 21.50
C ASN A 507 -31.82 20.13 21.64
N TYR A 508 -30.58 19.82 22.03
CA TYR A 508 -30.21 18.48 22.47
C TYR A 508 -30.13 18.40 23.98
N ARG A 509 -30.76 17.37 24.54
CA ARG A 509 -30.56 16.99 25.94
C ARG A 509 -29.51 15.91 26.04
N ILE A 510 -28.47 16.19 26.81
CA ILE A 510 -27.37 15.25 27.06
C ILE A 510 -27.66 14.49 28.35
N ARG A 511 -27.43 13.18 28.31
CA ARG A 511 -27.52 12.28 29.45
C ARG A 511 -26.28 11.40 29.48
N ILE A 512 -25.67 11.25 30.64
CA ILE A 512 -24.60 10.28 30.90
C ILE A 512 -25.14 9.29 31.92
N THR A 513 -25.11 7.99 31.62
CA THR A 513 -25.64 6.96 32.54
C THR A 513 -24.53 6.02 32.95
N ILE A 514 -24.19 6.02 34.24
CA ILE A 514 -23.10 5.21 34.81
C ILE A 514 -23.63 4.26 35.88
N ASN A 515 -22.78 3.36 36.38
CA ASN A 515 -23.16 2.52 37.52
C ASN A 515 -23.35 3.38 38.77
N ARG A 516 -24.33 3.02 39.62
CA ARG A 516 -24.62 3.79 40.85
C ARG A 516 -23.42 3.87 41.81
N ASP A 517 -22.58 2.85 41.81
CA ASP A 517 -21.44 2.72 42.74
C ASP A 517 -20.17 3.43 42.26
N GLU A 518 -20.14 3.92 41.02
CA GLU A 518 -19.00 4.67 40.45
C GLU A 518 -19.06 6.14 40.91
N LEU A 519 -18.72 6.34 42.19
CA LEU A 519 -18.82 7.64 42.85
C LEU A 519 -17.71 8.60 42.43
N GLU A 520 -16.47 8.12 42.27
CA GLU A 520 -15.35 8.94 41.82
C GLU A 520 -15.59 9.45 40.39
N LEU A 521 -16.10 8.57 39.51
CA LEU A 521 -16.50 8.96 38.15
C LEU A 521 -17.62 10.02 38.14
N TYR A 522 -18.65 9.84 38.98
CA TYR A 522 -19.73 10.81 39.11
C TYR A 522 -19.22 12.18 39.56
N GLU A 523 -18.37 12.24 40.59
CA GLU A 523 -17.83 13.49 41.10
C GLU A 523 -16.91 14.17 40.09
N ASP A 524 -16.10 13.42 39.34
CA ASP A 524 -15.26 13.99 38.27
C ASP A 524 -16.09 14.62 37.15
N ILE A 525 -17.13 13.92 36.67
CA ILE A 525 -18.06 14.48 35.66
C ILE A 525 -18.71 15.78 36.17
N LYS A 526 -19.17 15.76 37.42
CA LYS A 526 -19.83 16.92 38.04
C LYS A 526 -18.87 18.09 38.23
N ALA A 527 -17.63 17.83 38.67
CA ALA A 527 -16.60 18.85 38.83
C ALA A 527 -16.27 19.53 37.50
N ILE A 528 -16.10 18.76 36.42
CA ILE A 528 -15.82 19.31 35.08
C ILE A 528 -16.99 20.20 34.62
N LEU A 529 -18.24 19.72 34.74
CA LEU A 529 -19.42 20.49 34.36
C LEU A 529 -19.57 21.78 35.18
N GLN A 530 -19.28 21.73 36.48
CA GLN A 530 -19.27 22.92 37.34
C GLN A 530 -18.18 23.91 36.94
N GLY A 531 -17.00 23.42 36.53
CA GLY A 531 -15.89 24.24 36.04
C GLY A 531 -16.27 25.10 34.82
N ILE A 532 -17.15 24.59 33.96
CA ILE A 532 -17.71 25.32 32.80
C ILE A 532 -19.10 25.93 33.07
N ASN A 533 -19.47 26.05 34.35
CA ASN A 533 -20.69 26.69 34.86
C ASN A 533 -22.02 26.03 34.39
N ILE A 534 -21.98 24.73 34.10
CA ILE A 534 -23.14 23.95 33.66
C ILE A 534 -23.78 23.24 34.84
N LYS A 535 -25.10 23.38 34.95
CA LYS A 535 -25.90 22.65 35.94
C LYS A 535 -26.32 21.29 35.39
N CYS A 536 -26.18 20.27 36.23
CA CYS A 536 -26.73 18.94 35.99
C CYS A 536 -27.69 18.53 37.10
N SER A 537 -28.64 17.66 36.79
CA SER A 537 -29.47 16.96 37.76
C SER A 537 -29.20 15.47 37.72
N GLU A 538 -29.45 14.79 38.82
CA GLU A 538 -29.28 13.35 38.91
C GLU A 538 -30.62 12.62 38.94
N TYR A 539 -30.63 11.43 38.35
CA TYR A 539 -31.73 10.49 38.43
C TYR A 539 -31.18 9.11 38.80
N LEU A 540 -31.64 8.59 39.94
CA LEU A 540 -31.32 7.24 40.38
C LEU A 540 -32.44 6.31 39.94
N SER A 541 -32.09 5.28 39.15
CA SER A 541 -33.10 4.33 38.67
C SER A 541 -33.62 3.46 39.82
N PRO A 542 -34.94 3.34 40.04
CA PRO A 542 -35.46 2.44 41.08
C PRO A 542 -35.28 0.96 40.72
N PHE A 543 -35.15 0.63 39.42
CA PHE A 543 -35.11 -0.74 38.92
C PHE A 543 -33.71 -1.24 38.56
N TYR A 544 -32.80 -0.32 38.21
CA TYR A 544 -31.46 -0.65 37.76
C TYR A 544 -30.41 0.01 38.66
N LYS A 545 -29.25 -0.64 38.79
CA LYS A 545 -28.10 -0.11 39.55
C LYS A 545 -27.36 0.96 38.75
N SER A 546 -28.09 1.96 38.27
CA SER A 546 -27.57 3.05 37.45
C SER A 546 -27.90 4.42 38.06
N ARG A 547 -27.07 5.39 37.68
CA ARG A 547 -27.22 6.81 37.94
C ARG A 547 -27.14 7.55 36.60
N THR A 548 -28.17 8.32 36.27
CA THR A 548 -28.19 9.15 35.07
C THR A 548 -27.97 10.61 35.44
N ILE A 549 -26.89 11.20 34.94
CA ILE A 549 -26.58 12.62 35.00
C ILE A 549 -27.29 13.28 33.80
N ARG A 550 -28.27 14.14 34.07
CA ARG A 550 -29.02 14.90 33.06
C ARG A 550 -28.44 16.30 32.97
N ILE A 551 -27.97 16.68 31.80
CA ILE A 551 -27.30 17.96 31.58
C ILE A 551 -28.24 18.87 30.81
N ASN A 552 -28.55 20.02 31.39
CA ASN A 552 -29.50 20.97 30.83
C ASN A 552 -28.77 22.18 30.22
N SER A 553 -28.11 21.97 29.09
CA SER A 553 -27.41 23.03 28.37
C SER A 553 -27.59 22.88 26.85
N PRO A 554 -28.44 23.72 26.23
CA PRO A 554 -28.57 23.80 24.78
C PRO A 554 -27.23 24.01 24.06
N LEU A 555 -26.39 24.90 24.59
CA LEU A 555 -25.10 25.26 24.00
C LEU A 555 -24.07 24.14 24.11
N LEU A 556 -24.08 23.36 25.20
CA LEU A 556 -23.26 22.14 25.27
C LEU A 556 -23.73 21.09 24.26
N GLY A 557 -25.05 20.94 24.11
CA GLY A 557 -25.65 20.05 23.11
C GLY A 557 -25.23 20.43 21.69
N TRP A 558 -25.31 21.72 21.36
CA TRP A 558 -24.82 22.27 20.09
C TRP A 558 -23.31 22.01 19.91
N LEU A 559 -22.50 22.31 20.93
CA LEU A 559 -21.05 22.13 20.88
C LEU A 559 -20.65 20.68 20.56
N LEU A 560 -21.18 19.72 21.31
CA LEU A 560 -20.82 18.31 21.15
C LEU A 560 -21.33 17.74 19.82
N ILE A 561 -22.54 18.08 19.40
CA ILE A 561 -23.24 17.35 18.33
C ILE A 561 -23.13 18.07 16.99
N GLU A 562 -23.29 19.39 16.97
CA GLU A 562 -23.31 20.16 15.74
C GLU A 562 -21.92 20.69 15.40
N ARG A 563 -21.16 21.20 16.38
CA ARG A 563 -19.83 21.76 16.13
C ARG A 563 -18.71 20.72 16.11
N LEU A 564 -18.63 19.88 17.13
CA LEU A 564 -17.58 18.86 17.27
C LEU A 564 -17.95 17.54 16.58
N ASN A 565 -19.23 17.34 16.24
CA ASN A 565 -19.72 16.15 15.56
C ASN A 565 -19.37 14.84 16.30
N CYS A 566 -19.48 14.85 17.64
CA CYS A 566 -19.17 13.71 18.51
C CYS A 566 -20.15 12.53 18.34
N GLY A 567 -21.27 12.70 17.62
CA GLY A 567 -22.36 11.72 17.55
C GLY A 567 -23.45 11.97 18.59
N ARG A 568 -24.51 11.16 18.59
CA ARG A 568 -25.65 11.28 19.53
C ARG A 568 -25.94 10.00 20.31
N ASN A 569 -25.49 8.87 19.79
CA ASN A 569 -25.73 7.53 20.31
C ASN A 569 -24.56 6.62 19.93
N SER A 570 -24.51 5.41 20.50
CA SER A 570 -23.42 4.45 20.31
C SER A 570 -23.05 4.14 18.85
N TYR A 571 -23.99 4.25 17.90
CA TYR A 571 -23.74 4.02 16.48
C TYR A 571 -23.07 5.19 15.77
N SER A 572 -23.21 6.40 16.31
CA SER A 572 -22.72 7.64 15.70
C SER A 572 -21.54 8.26 16.45
N MET A 573 -21.20 7.75 17.63
CA MET A 573 -20.09 8.28 18.44
C MET A 573 -18.77 8.21 17.68
N LYS A 574 -18.02 9.31 17.65
CA LYS A 574 -16.66 9.39 17.12
C LYS A 574 -15.87 10.52 17.79
N ILE A 575 -14.55 10.36 17.86
CA ILE A 575 -13.66 11.43 18.31
C ILE A 575 -13.62 12.53 17.24
N PRO A 576 -13.81 13.81 17.61
CA PRO A 576 -13.69 14.93 16.67
C PRO A 576 -12.32 14.98 15.99
N GLU A 577 -12.30 15.36 14.70
CA GLU A 577 -11.07 15.43 13.87
C GLU A 577 -10.01 16.36 14.48
N GLU A 578 -10.45 17.51 15.00
CA GLU A 578 -9.59 18.50 15.67
C GLU A 578 -8.92 17.89 16.91
N LEU A 579 -9.62 16.99 17.62
CA LEU A 579 -9.10 16.29 18.79
C LEU A 579 -8.21 15.10 18.43
N MET A 580 -8.40 14.50 17.26
CA MET A 580 -7.43 13.54 16.68
C MET A 580 -6.10 14.21 16.32
N SER A 581 -6.06 15.54 16.17
CA SER A 581 -4.86 16.34 15.91
C SER A 581 -4.30 17.07 17.12
N ALA A 582 -4.99 17.01 18.25
CA ALA A 582 -4.57 17.70 19.46
C ALA A 582 -3.26 17.13 20.03
N GLY A 583 -2.60 17.90 20.89
CA GLY A 583 -1.40 17.45 21.57
C GLY A 583 -1.62 16.20 22.45
N HIS A 584 -0.51 15.53 22.79
CA HIS A 584 -0.51 14.26 23.52
C HIS A 584 -1.44 14.24 24.76
N ASN A 585 -1.42 15.29 25.58
CA ASN A 585 -2.21 15.34 26.81
C ASN A 585 -3.73 15.36 26.57
N ILE A 586 -4.18 16.09 25.55
CA ILE A 586 -5.60 16.15 25.19
C ILE A 586 -6.07 14.79 24.68
N LYS A 587 -5.30 14.18 23.76
CA LYS A 587 -5.56 12.81 23.27
C LYS A 587 -5.63 11.80 24.42
N LYS A 588 -4.67 11.86 25.36
CA LYS A 588 -4.63 11.01 26.55
C LYS A 588 -5.87 11.19 27.42
N SER A 589 -6.30 12.42 27.64
CA SER A 589 -7.49 12.72 28.45
C SER A 589 -8.79 12.19 27.83
N ILE A 590 -8.95 12.24 26.51
CA ILE A 590 -10.10 11.63 25.81
C ILE A 590 -10.12 10.11 26.01
N ILE A 591 -8.98 9.46 25.78
CA ILE A 591 -8.83 8.01 25.97
C ILE A 591 -9.10 7.63 27.43
N MET A 592 -8.59 8.42 28.38
CA MET A 592 -8.84 8.22 29.80
C MET A 592 -10.34 8.31 30.11
N GLY A 593 -11.06 9.30 29.57
CA GLY A 593 -12.51 9.41 29.72
C GLY A 593 -13.27 8.18 29.20
N LEU A 594 -12.92 7.72 27.99
CA LEU A 594 -13.51 6.52 27.38
C LEU A 594 -13.31 5.27 28.25
N PHE A 595 -12.09 5.03 28.73
CA PHE A 595 -11.77 3.84 29.54
C PHE A 595 -12.30 3.93 30.97
N ARG A 596 -12.48 5.13 31.51
CA ARG A 596 -13.14 5.34 32.82
C ARG A 596 -14.64 5.07 32.76
N GLY A 597 -15.31 5.44 31.67
CA GLY A 597 -16.72 5.10 31.45
C GLY A 597 -16.88 3.60 31.16
N ASP A 598 -16.79 3.23 29.89
CA ASP A 598 -17.10 1.88 29.39
C ASP A 598 -15.96 0.87 29.49
N GLY A 599 -14.76 1.31 29.90
CA GLY A 599 -13.62 0.41 30.02
C GLY A 599 -13.84 -0.63 31.12
N ASP A 600 -13.47 -1.88 30.85
CA ASP A 600 -13.62 -2.98 31.79
C ASP A 600 -12.27 -3.55 32.24
N ALA A 601 -12.08 -3.71 33.56
CA ALA A 601 -10.90 -4.32 34.15
C ALA A 601 -11.25 -5.73 34.67
N TYR A 602 -10.84 -6.76 33.92
CA TYR A 602 -11.18 -8.14 34.21
C TYR A 602 -9.96 -8.93 34.70
N VAL A 603 -10.00 -9.31 35.98
CA VAL A 603 -8.98 -10.15 36.63
C VAL A 603 -9.41 -11.61 36.58
N ARG A 604 -8.53 -12.50 36.09
CA ARG A 604 -8.65 -13.95 36.24
C ARG A 604 -7.63 -14.46 37.23
N GLN A 605 -8.12 -15.17 38.26
CA GLN A 605 -7.31 -15.83 39.28
C GLN A 605 -7.79 -17.28 39.46
N GLY A 606 -6.88 -18.25 39.34
CA GLY A 606 -7.16 -19.66 39.65
C GLY A 606 -6.53 -20.67 38.68
N LYS A 607 -6.75 -21.98 38.91
CA LYS A 607 -6.24 -23.04 38.03
C LYS A 607 -7.02 -23.07 36.70
N ARG A 608 -6.37 -22.68 35.61
CA ARG A 608 -6.88 -22.82 34.25
C ARG A 608 -6.47 -24.16 33.67
N LYS A 609 -7.47 -24.98 33.35
CA LYS A 609 -7.32 -26.21 32.58
C LYS A 609 -7.67 -25.93 31.11
N TYR A 610 -6.82 -26.35 30.19
CA TYR A 610 -7.10 -26.26 28.76
C TYR A 610 -6.42 -27.38 27.99
N ILE A 611 -7.00 -27.76 26.86
CA ILE A 611 -6.43 -28.76 25.96
C ILE A 611 -5.69 -28.03 24.84
N LYS A 612 -4.42 -28.35 24.66
CA LYS A 612 -3.61 -27.88 23.52
C LYS A 612 -2.94 -29.09 22.89
N ASN A 613 -3.13 -29.28 21.58
CA ASN A 613 -2.61 -30.43 20.83
C ASN A 613 -2.98 -31.79 21.48
N GLY A 614 -4.23 -31.93 21.94
CA GLY A 614 -4.72 -33.16 22.58
C GLY A 614 -4.22 -33.42 24.01
N LYS A 615 -3.34 -32.57 24.57
CA LYS A 615 -2.82 -32.70 25.94
C LYS A 615 -3.52 -31.73 26.90
N ASN A 616 -3.84 -32.22 28.09
CA ASN A 616 -4.40 -31.43 29.19
C ASN A 616 -3.29 -30.63 29.88
N TYR A 617 -3.41 -29.30 29.89
CA TYR A 617 -2.55 -28.39 30.63
C TYR A 617 -3.33 -27.78 31.79
N ALA A 618 -2.69 -27.66 32.95
CA ALA A 618 -3.22 -26.93 34.10
C ALA A 618 -2.16 -25.95 34.61
N HIS A 619 -2.47 -24.66 34.64
CA HIS A 619 -1.60 -23.63 35.24
C HIS A 619 -2.44 -22.68 36.07
N ASN A 620 -1.82 -22.01 37.04
CA ASN A 620 -2.46 -20.89 37.73
C ASN A 620 -2.45 -19.69 36.78
N ASP A 621 -3.65 -19.26 36.37
CA ASP A 621 -3.88 -18.04 35.59
C ASP A 621 -4.03 -16.89 36.59
N ASN A 622 -3.13 -15.91 36.54
CA ASN A 622 -3.21 -14.65 37.25
C ASN A 622 -3.00 -13.53 36.21
N SER A 623 -4.05 -13.23 35.44
CA SER A 623 -4.01 -12.26 34.35
C SER A 623 -5.05 -11.16 34.55
N LEU A 624 -4.67 -9.93 34.21
CA LEU A 624 -5.58 -8.79 34.09
C LEU A 624 -5.69 -8.43 32.62
N THR A 625 -6.91 -8.19 32.17
CA THR A 625 -7.19 -7.63 30.85
C THR A 625 -8.03 -6.38 31.04
N VAL A 626 -7.57 -5.28 30.46
CA VAL A 626 -8.38 -4.08 30.29
C VAL A 626 -9.02 -4.15 28.91
N GLY A 627 -10.33 -3.98 28.81
CA GLY A 627 -11.04 -3.96 27.54
C GLY A 627 -11.84 -2.69 27.32
N PHE A 628 -12.11 -2.38 26.06
CA PHE A 628 -13.07 -1.35 25.65
C PHE A 628 -13.85 -1.85 24.42
N PHE A 629 -15.17 -1.73 24.43
CA PHE A 629 -16.03 -2.17 23.34
C PHE A 629 -16.80 -0.99 22.76
N THR A 630 -16.88 -0.91 21.44
CA THR A 630 -17.76 0.04 20.75
C THR A 630 -18.40 -0.63 19.53
N ILE A 631 -19.62 -0.23 19.19
CA ILE A 631 -20.27 -0.69 17.96
C ILE A 631 -19.83 0.14 16.74
N ASN A 632 -19.40 1.39 16.95
CA ASN A 632 -18.96 2.28 15.88
C ASN A 632 -17.54 1.91 15.43
N ASN A 633 -17.37 1.59 14.14
CA ASN A 633 -16.10 1.13 13.58
C ASN A 633 -15.05 2.26 13.50
N THR A 634 -15.47 3.50 13.22
CA THR A 634 -14.58 4.67 13.18
C THR A 634 -14.01 4.95 14.55
N LEU A 635 -14.85 4.99 15.59
CA LEU A 635 -14.41 5.17 16.98
C LEU A 635 -13.46 4.06 17.43
N LEU A 636 -13.71 2.81 17.03
CA LEU A 636 -12.79 1.70 17.30
C LEU A 636 -11.40 1.98 16.72
N HIS A 637 -11.32 2.40 15.45
CA HIS A 637 -10.05 2.68 14.79
C HIS A 637 -9.39 3.94 15.35
N GLN A 638 -10.15 4.99 15.68
CA GLN A 638 -9.63 6.19 16.34
C GLN A 638 -8.97 5.86 17.68
N ILE A 639 -9.65 5.09 18.53
CA ILE A 639 -9.08 4.64 19.81
C ILE A 639 -7.85 3.76 19.57
N LEU A 640 -7.89 2.85 18.59
CA LEU A 640 -6.77 1.98 18.25
C LEU A 640 -5.54 2.78 17.83
N TYR A 641 -5.69 3.72 16.89
CA TYR A 641 -4.61 4.55 16.39
C TYR A 641 -4.03 5.45 17.48
N LEU A 642 -4.87 6.07 18.32
CA LEU A 642 -4.39 6.88 19.46
C LEU A 642 -3.61 6.04 20.49
N LEU A 643 -4.08 4.82 20.80
CA LEU A 643 -3.32 3.91 21.66
C LEU A 643 -1.96 3.54 21.02
N GLN A 644 -1.93 3.27 19.71
CA GLN A 644 -0.69 2.95 19.00
C GLN A 644 0.29 4.14 18.96
N GLU A 645 -0.20 5.36 18.76
CA GLU A 645 0.60 6.59 18.87
C GLU A 645 1.26 6.71 20.25
N MET A 646 0.51 6.38 21.32
CA MET A 646 0.99 6.38 22.71
C MET A 646 1.91 5.20 23.05
N GLY A 647 2.31 4.38 22.06
CA GLY A 647 3.16 3.21 22.26
C GLY A 647 2.45 2.01 22.91
N ILE A 648 1.13 2.09 23.08
CA ILE A 648 0.32 0.98 23.59
C ILE A 648 -0.02 0.08 22.41
N HIS A 649 0.26 -1.21 22.54
CA HIS A 649 -0.02 -2.25 21.56
C HIS A 649 -1.25 -3.10 21.96
N PRO A 650 -2.47 -2.61 21.65
CA PRO A 650 -3.71 -3.32 21.93
C PRO A 650 -3.90 -4.54 21.02
N SER A 651 -4.54 -5.57 21.56
CA SER A 651 -5.07 -6.69 20.78
C SER A 651 -6.57 -6.51 20.55
N ILE A 652 -7.12 -7.18 19.55
CA ILE A 652 -8.55 -7.13 19.22
C ILE A 652 -9.19 -8.45 19.62
N LYS A 653 -10.37 -8.41 20.24
CA LYS A 653 -11.13 -9.62 20.53
C LYS A 653 -11.72 -10.19 19.23
N LYS A 654 -11.43 -11.45 18.94
CA LYS A 654 -11.96 -12.13 17.74
C LYS A 654 -13.48 -11.95 17.59
N GLY A 655 -13.91 -11.49 16.42
CA GLY A 655 -15.33 -11.34 16.05
C GLY A 655 -16.09 -10.27 16.84
N LYS A 656 -15.38 -9.36 17.54
CA LYS A 656 -15.99 -8.26 18.29
C LYS A 656 -15.18 -7.00 18.11
N ASN A 657 -15.85 -5.86 18.02
CA ASN A 657 -15.23 -4.53 18.06
C ASN A 657 -14.80 -4.19 19.50
N ARG A 658 -13.90 -5.01 20.04
CA ARG A 658 -13.41 -4.87 21.42
C ARG A 658 -11.89 -4.86 21.43
N ILE A 659 -11.34 -3.75 21.89
CA ILE A 659 -9.92 -3.57 22.17
C ILE A 659 -9.61 -4.23 23.52
N LEU A 660 -8.42 -4.84 23.62
CA LEU A 660 -7.91 -5.49 24.82
C LEU A 660 -6.44 -5.08 25.04
N VAL A 661 -6.16 -4.46 26.18
CA VAL A 661 -4.81 -4.13 26.65
C VAL A 661 -4.41 -5.15 27.72
N THR A 662 -3.22 -5.71 27.54
CA THR A 662 -2.66 -6.78 28.39
C THR A 662 -1.15 -6.65 28.50
N GLY A 663 -0.55 -7.27 29.52
CA GLY A 663 0.89 -7.20 29.76
C GLY A 663 1.25 -6.10 30.75
N TYR A 664 2.27 -6.36 31.56
CA TYR A 664 2.56 -5.56 32.75
C TYR A 664 2.87 -4.10 32.43
N ASP A 665 3.79 -3.82 31.50
CA ASP A 665 4.24 -2.45 31.21
C ASP A 665 3.12 -1.58 30.66
N GLN A 666 2.31 -2.14 29.75
CA GLN A 666 1.16 -1.45 29.19
C GLN A 666 0.10 -1.17 30.26
N LEU A 667 -0.19 -2.15 31.13
CA LEU A 667 -1.14 -2.00 32.23
C LEU A 667 -0.64 -1.00 33.29
N LEU A 668 0.66 -0.94 33.52
CA LEU A 668 1.29 0.05 34.38
C LEU A 668 1.15 1.46 33.78
N GLN A 669 1.42 1.62 32.49
CA GLN A 669 1.30 2.89 31.76
C GLN A 669 -0.13 3.46 31.81
N ILE A 670 -1.15 2.60 31.80
CA ILE A 670 -2.56 3.02 31.86
C ILE A 670 -3.20 2.91 33.25
N SER A 671 -2.43 2.54 34.29
CA SER A 671 -2.99 2.22 35.61
C SER A 671 -3.72 3.41 36.25
N GLU A 672 -3.18 4.61 36.06
CA GLU A 672 -3.75 5.87 36.55
C GLU A 672 -5.00 6.33 35.79
N TRP A 673 -5.34 5.65 34.69
CA TRP A 673 -6.51 6.03 33.91
C TRP A 673 -7.81 5.65 34.61
N PHE A 674 -7.82 4.65 35.49
CA PHE A 674 -9.06 4.13 36.08
C PHE A 674 -9.42 4.83 37.39
N LEU A 675 -10.71 4.78 37.73
CA LEU A 675 -11.27 5.22 39.01
C LEU A 675 -12.01 4.06 39.70
N ASP A 676 -12.43 4.27 40.94
CA ASP A 676 -13.33 3.39 41.70
C ASP A 676 -12.83 1.92 41.76
N GLU A 677 -13.74 0.94 41.66
CA GLU A 677 -13.44 -0.48 41.71
C GLU A 677 -12.48 -0.93 40.58
N LYS A 678 -12.54 -0.27 39.42
CA LYS A 678 -11.67 -0.57 38.27
C LYS A 678 -10.22 -0.29 38.64
N ARG A 679 -9.92 0.88 39.21
CA ARG A 679 -8.59 1.24 39.70
C ARG A 679 -8.09 0.24 40.74
N ARG A 680 -8.92 -0.08 41.74
CA ARG A 680 -8.56 -1.03 42.81
C ARG A 680 -8.22 -2.42 42.25
N LYS A 681 -8.95 -2.89 41.23
CA LYS A 681 -8.65 -4.16 40.54
C LYS A 681 -7.30 -4.12 39.82
N VAL A 682 -7.02 -3.03 39.10
CA VAL A 682 -5.75 -2.86 38.37
C VAL A 682 -4.56 -2.77 39.33
N GLU A 683 -4.63 -1.91 40.35
CA GLU A 683 -3.56 -1.74 41.34
C GLU A 683 -3.32 -3.02 42.14
N LYS A 684 -4.38 -3.70 42.60
CA LYS A 684 -4.26 -4.99 43.31
C LYS A 684 -3.55 -6.03 42.44
N TYR A 685 -3.85 -6.07 41.14
CA TYR A 685 -3.18 -6.97 40.22
C TYR A 685 -1.70 -6.61 40.05
N LEU A 686 -1.37 -5.34 39.78
CA LEU A 686 -0.01 -4.88 39.57
C LEU A 686 0.88 -5.09 40.81
N ASN A 687 0.34 -4.86 42.00
CA ASN A 687 1.03 -5.07 43.28
C ASN A 687 1.21 -6.57 43.61
N GLY A 688 0.36 -7.45 43.07
CA GLY A 688 0.38 -8.88 43.33
C GLY A 688 1.25 -9.72 42.37
N ILE A 689 1.93 -9.09 41.40
CA ILE A 689 2.77 -9.79 40.42
C ILE A 689 4.22 -9.90 40.92
N ASN A 690 4.66 -11.13 41.16
CA ASN A 690 6.06 -11.43 41.51
C ASN A 690 7.00 -11.47 40.28
N ARG A 691 6.47 -11.74 39.08
CA ARG A 691 7.24 -11.87 37.84
C ARG A 691 6.78 -10.82 36.83
N LYS A 692 7.52 -9.71 36.77
CA LYS A 692 7.34 -8.65 35.77
C LYS A 692 7.73 -9.24 34.42
N THR A 693 6.79 -9.30 33.49
CA THR A 693 7.03 -9.87 32.16
C THR A 693 6.86 -8.74 31.16
N GLU A 694 7.96 -8.32 30.55
CA GLU A 694 7.93 -7.35 29.45
C GLU A 694 7.35 -8.00 28.21
N LYS A 695 6.48 -7.27 27.50
CA LYS A 695 6.00 -7.71 26.19
C LYS A 695 7.05 -7.35 25.14
N ARG A 696 8.11 -8.17 25.04
CA ARG A 696 9.16 -7.97 24.03
C ARG A 696 8.67 -8.41 22.65
N PHE A 697 8.80 -7.53 21.66
CA PHE A 697 8.64 -7.91 20.27
C PHE A 697 9.74 -8.89 19.85
N ARG A 698 9.44 -9.79 18.91
CA ARG A 698 10.44 -10.72 18.36
C ARG A 698 11.48 -9.99 17.49
N SER A 699 11.12 -8.83 16.96
CA SER A 699 11.96 -7.98 16.14
C SER A 699 12.07 -6.59 16.77
N LYS A 700 13.08 -5.81 16.36
CA LYS A 700 13.21 -4.40 16.75
C LYS A 700 12.09 -3.52 16.18
N ILE A 701 11.48 -3.96 15.07
CA ILE A 701 10.30 -3.33 14.46
C ILE A 701 9.05 -3.88 15.15
N PRO A 702 8.12 -3.02 15.62
CA PRO A 702 6.82 -3.47 16.11
C PRO A 702 6.13 -4.34 15.07
N SER A 703 5.70 -5.54 15.47
CA SER A 703 5.26 -6.56 14.52
C SER A 703 4.13 -7.43 15.05
N VAL A 704 3.31 -7.95 14.14
CA VAL A 704 2.27 -8.96 14.42
C VAL A 704 2.49 -10.20 13.57
N VAL A 705 2.01 -11.36 14.04
CA VAL A 705 2.22 -12.63 13.36
C VAL A 705 1.00 -12.96 12.52
N VAL A 706 1.18 -13.32 11.24
CA VAL A 706 0.12 -13.85 10.39
C VAL A 706 -0.38 -15.17 10.97
N LYS A 707 -1.67 -15.25 11.31
CA LYS A 707 -2.28 -16.43 11.94
C LYS A 707 -3.15 -17.22 10.98
N LYS A 708 -3.87 -16.52 10.11
CA LYS A 708 -4.79 -17.11 9.15
C LYS A 708 -4.80 -16.24 7.89
N ILE A 709 -4.84 -16.89 6.74
CA ILE A 709 -5.02 -16.26 5.44
C ILE A 709 -6.29 -16.86 4.85
N GLU A 710 -7.19 -16.00 4.40
CA GLU A 710 -8.46 -16.36 3.78
C GLU A 710 -8.49 -15.74 2.38
N VAL A 711 -8.99 -16.51 1.43
CA VAL A 711 -9.12 -16.15 0.01
C VAL A 711 -10.61 -15.85 -0.18
N ILE A 712 -10.95 -14.65 -0.65
CA ILE A 712 -12.31 -14.12 -0.77
C ILE A 712 -12.53 -13.64 -2.21
N GLU A 713 -13.55 -14.19 -2.87
CA GLU A 713 -13.91 -13.76 -4.21
C GLU A 713 -14.45 -12.32 -4.20
N GLY A 714 -13.68 -11.41 -4.77
CA GLY A 714 -14.15 -10.08 -5.13
C GLY A 714 -14.80 -10.13 -6.51
N ASN A 715 -16.04 -9.66 -6.64
CA ASN A 715 -16.65 -9.40 -7.94
C ASN A 715 -16.99 -7.91 -8.07
N ASN A 716 -16.30 -7.22 -8.97
CA ASN A 716 -16.45 -5.80 -9.25
C ASN A 716 -16.35 -4.94 -7.98
N VAL A 717 -15.42 -5.32 -7.10
CA VAL A 717 -15.18 -4.65 -5.83
C VAL A 717 -14.33 -3.41 -6.10
N PRO A 718 -14.74 -2.22 -5.65
CA PRO A 718 -13.91 -1.03 -5.77
C PRO A 718 -12.67 -1.22 -4.88
N VAL A 719 -11.50 -1.21 -5.52
CA VAL A 719 -10.20 -1.23 -4.87
C VAL A 719 -9.51 0.11 -5.06
N TYR A 720 -8.68 0.44 -4.10
CA TYR A 720 -8.01 1.70 -3.94
C TYR A 720 -6.52 1.44 -3.78
N SER A 721 -5.73 2.44 -4.14
CA SER A 721 -4.30 2.47 -3.84
C SER A 721 -3.91 3.90 -3.55
N LEU A 722 -2.75 4.11 -2.95
CA LEU A 722 -2.20 5.43 -2.76
C LEU A 722 -0.71 5.38 -3.02
N GLU A 723 -0.18 6.50 -3.51
CA GLU A 723 1.23 6.69 -3.76
C GLU A 723 1.81 7.61 -2.69
N VAL A 724 2.62 7.04 -1.80
CA VAL A 724 3.37 7.79 -0.77
C VAL A 724 4.75 8.15 -1.29
N ALA A 725 5.14 9.42 -1.15
CA ALA A 725 6.49 9.85 -1.49
C ALA A 725 7.54 9.23 -0.57
N ASP A 726 8.73 9.00 -1.12
CA ASP A 726 9.97 8.58 -0.45
C ASP A 726 9.99 7.10 -0.09
N THR A 727 9.05 6.71 0.73
CA THR A 727 9.05 5.41 1.38
C THR A 727 8.18 4.41 0.67
N HIS A 728 7.23 4.85 -0.18
CA HIS A 728 6.25 4.05 -0.91
C HIS A 728 5.65 2.90 -0.10
N THR A 729 5.43 3.18 1.17
CA THR A 729 4.74 2.33 2.13
C THR A 729 3.75 3.16 2.91
N PHE A 730 2.75 2.51 3.52
CA PHE A 730 1.81 3.20 4.39
C PHE A 730 1.15 2.25 5.37
N ALA A 731 0.70 2.79 6.50
CA ALA A 731 -0.08 2.07 7.49
C ALA A 731 -1.57 2.03 7.10
N VAL A 732 -2.13 0.83 6.98
CA VAL A 732 -3.52 0.59 6.57
C VAL A 732 -4.23 -0.40 7.49
N GLY A 733 -5.57 -0.37 7.46
CA GLY A 733 -6.47 -1.17 8.27
C GLY A 733 -6.32 -0.84 9.75
N LYS A 734 -5.66 -1.72 10.48
CA LYS A 734 -5.43 -1.57 11.93
C LYS A 734 -3.99 -1.19 12.23
N GLY A 735 -3.38 -0.43 11.32
CA GLY A 735 -2.00 0.01 11.38
C GLY A 735 -1.00 -1.08 11.00
N VAL A 736 -1.26 -1.84 9.92
CA VAL A 736 -0.29 -2.76 9.29
C VAL A 736 0.38 -2.01 8.14
N TYR A 737 1.71 -2.07 8.01
CA TYR A 737 2.38 -1.44 6.87
C TYR A 737 2.37 -2.32 5.62
N VAL A 738 2.11 -1.70 4.47
CA VAL A 738 2.10 -2.30 3.11
C VAL A 738 2.92 -1.42 2.15
N HIS A 739 3.12 -1.85 0.90
CA HIS A 739 3.91 -1.15 -0.12
C HIS A 739 3.04 -0.72 -1.34
N ASN A 740 3.46 0.30 -2.11
CA ASN A 740 2.79 0.77 -3.34
C ASN A 740 3.02 -0.19 -4.55
N CYS A 741 2.52 0.08 -5.77
CA CYS A 741 2.50 -0.88 -6.91
C CYS A 741 3.06 -0.32 -8.25
N ILE A 742 4.20 -0.81 -8.83
CA ILE A 742 4.82 -0.32 -10.12
C ILE A 742 5.77 -1.36 -10.84
N PRO A 743 5.84 -1.46 -12.21
CA PRO A 743 6.86 -2.20 -13.01
C PRO A 743 8.14 -1.41 -13.43
N ILE A 744 9.27 -2.10 -13.65
CA ILE A 744 10.63 -1.66 -13.22
C ILE A 744 11.59 -1.04 -14.29
N ASP A 745 11.67 -1.45 -15.56
CA ASP A 745 12.93 -1.19 -16.32
C ASP A 745 13.08 0.15 -17.11
N PRO A 746 12.06 0.71 -17.80
CA PRO A 746 12.24 1.92 -18.63
C PRO A 746 12.50 3.20 -17.83
N PHE A 747 12.17 3.18 -16.53
CA PHE A 747 12.30 4.33 -15.63
C PHE A 747 13.73 4.59 -15.18
N TYR A 748 14.68 3.66 -15.41
CA TYR A 748 16.09 3.83 -15.05
C TYR A 748 16.71 5.06 -15.72
N LEU A 749 16.38 5.29 -17.00
CA LEU A 749 16.84 6.48 -17.71
C LEU A 749 16.05 7.73 -17.29
N SER A 750 14.75 7.61 -17.00
CA SER A 750 13.96 8.75 -16.48
C SER A 750 14.54 9.27 -15.17
N TRP A 751 14.96 8.36 -14.29
CA TRP A 751 15.69 8.73 -13.09
C TRP A 751 17.03 9.41 -13.40
N LYS A 752 17.92 8.76 -14.18
CA LYS A 752 19.26 9.29 -14.45
C LYS A 752 19.25 10.61 -15.23
N ALA A 753 18.24 10.85 -16.08
CA ALA A 753 18.10 12.08 -16.86
C ALA A 753 17.86 13.32 -15.99
N LYS A 754 17.23 13.16 -14.82
CA LYS A 754 17.03 14.25 -13.85
C LYS A 754 18.34 14.84 -13.33
N GLU A 755 19.40 14.03 -13.19
CA GLU A 755 20.73 14.52 -12.81
C GLU A 755 21.35 15.47 -13.86
N TYR A 756 20.85 15.41 -15.10
CA TYR A 756 21.26 16.27 -16.20
C TYR A 756 20.23 17.37 -16.52
N ASP A 757 19.28 17.62 -15.61
CA ASP A 757 18.21 18.61 -15.77
C ASP A 757 17.39 18.38 -17.07
N PHE A 758 17.05 17.11 -17.34
CA PHE A 758 16.37 16.70 -18.57
C PHE A 758 15.20 15.74 -18.31
N ASP A 759 14.01 16.06 -18.86
CA ASP A 759 12.80 15.26 -18.73
C ASP A 759 12.53 14.36 -19.96
N VAL A 760 12.28 13.07 -19.73
CA VAL A 760 12.04 12.07 -20.78
C VAL A 760 10.55 11.74 -20.99
N ARG A 761 9.74 12.77 -21.24
CA ARG A 761 8.26 12.71 -21.36
C ARG A 761 7.70 11.58 -22.24
N PHE A 762 8.43 11.18 -23.28
CA PHE A 762 7.97 10.15 -24.21
C PHE A 762 7.99 8.74 -23.61
N ILE A 763 8.90 8.47 -22.66
CA ILE A 763 9.00 7.19 -21.98
C ILE A 763 7.83 7.01 -21.01
N GLU A 764 7.44 8.09 -20.33
CA GLU A 764 6.36 8.11 -19.35
C GLU A 764 4.99 7.90 -20.01
N LEU A 765 4.70 8.66 -21.07
CA LEU A 765 3.48 8.50 -21.87
C LEU A 765 3.36 7.09 -22.47
N ALA A 766 4.49 6.52 -22.91
CA ALA A 766 4.52 5.17 -23.44
C ALA A 766 4.12 4.12 -22.39
N GLY A 767 4.51 4.31 -21.12
CA GLY A 767 4.06 3.45 -20.01
C GLY A 767 2.53 3.46 -19.87
N GLU A 768 1.94 4.66 -19.85
CA GLU A 768 0.49 4.85 -19.66
C GLU A 768 -0.36 4.18 -20.75
N ILE A 769 0.05 4.30 -22.02
CA ILE A 769 -0.70 3.69 -23.14
C ILE A 769 -0.75 2.16 -23.00
N ASN A 770 0.36 1.54 -22.62
CA ASN A 770 0.44 0.07 -22.53
C ASN A 770 -0.35 -0.49 -21.35
N ASP A 771 -0.45 0.21 -20.23
CA ASP A 771 -1.22 -0.27 -19.07
C ASP A 771 -2.72 -0.43 -19.37
N ASN A 772 -3.20 0.21 -20.45
CA ASN A 772 -4.61 0.33 -20.80
C ASN A 772 -5.10 -0.62 -21.89
N MET A 773 -4.20 -1.23 -22.65
CA MET A 773 -4.55 -2.19 -23.70
C MET A 773 -5.37 -3.41 -23.25
N PRO A 774 -5.23 -3.98 -22.03
CA PRO A 774 -6.01 -5.15 -21.62
C PRO A 774 -7.52 -4.91 -21.68
N LYS A 775 -7.97 -3.72 -21.28
CA LYS A 775 -9.40 -3.33 -21.31
C LYS A 775 -9.94 -3.29 -22.73
N TYR A 776 -9.12 -2.77 -23.65
CA TYR A 776 -9.50 -2.68 -25.04
C TYR A 776 -9.65 -4.05 -25.70
N ILE A 777 -8.82 -5.04 -25.33
CA ILE A 777 -9.01 -6.43 -25.80
C ILE A 777 -10.38 -6.98 -25.40
N VAL A 778 -10.79 -6.72 -24.16
CA VAL A 778 -12.08 -7.19 -23.67
C VAL A 778 -13.22 -6.56 -24.47
N GLN A 779 -13.11 -5.26 -24.75
CA GLN A 779 -14.04 -4.58 -25.64
C GLN A 779 -14.12 -5.25 -27.03
N LEU A 780 -12.98 -5.63 -27.62
CA LEU A 780 -12.97 -6.36 -28.90
C LEU A 780 -13.67 -7.71 -28.84
N VAL A 781 -13.55 -8.44 -27.72
CA VAL A 781 -14.28 -9.70 -27.52
C VAL A 781 -15.78 -9.46 -27.43
N MET A 782 -16.21 -8.41 -26.73
CA MET A 782 -17.61 -8.01 -26.66
C MET A 782 -18.16 -7.65 -28.05
N GLU A 783 -17.44 -6.83 -28.81
CA GLU A 783 -17.82 -6.43 -30.16
C GLU A 783 -17.91 -7.64 -31.11
N GLY A 784 -16.96 -8.57 -31.02
CA GLY A 784 -16.93 -9.79 -31.81
C GLY A 784 -18.13 -10.70 -31.54
N LEU A 785 -18.44 -10.96 -30.27
CA LEU A 785 -19.60 -11.77 -29.90
C LEU A 785 -20.93 -11.08 -30.28
N ASN A 786 -21.02 -9.76 -30.14
CA ASN A 786 -22.23 -9.01 -30.48
C ASN A 786 -22.60 -9.12 -31.97
N LYS A 787 -21.61 -9.29 -32.87
CA LYS A 787 -21.87 -9.56 -34.30
C LYS A 787 -22.62 -10.87 -34.54
N ASP A 788 -22.47 -11.84 -33.65
CA ASP A 788 -23.22 -13.10 -33.65
C ASP A 788 -24.48 -13.04 -32.79
N LYS A 789 -24.87 -11.82 -32.35
CA LYS A 789 -25.96 -11.57 -31.39
C LYS A 789 -25.77 -12.34 -30.08
N LYS A 790 -24.53 -12.61 -29.70
CA LYS A 790 -24.15 -13.17 -28.41
C LYS A 790 -23.57 -12.08 -27.53
N ALA A 791 -23.91 -12.10 -26.25
CA ALA A 791 -23.18 -11.32 -25.25
C ALA A 791 -21.97 -12.12 -24.76
N VAL A 792 -21.03 -11.47 -24.08
CA VAL A 792 -20.01 -12.20 -23.29
C VAL A 792 -20.68 -13.10 -22.25
N ASN A 793 -21.77 -12.61 -21.65
CA ASN A 793 -22.56 -13.38 -20.68
C ASN A 793 -23.15 -14.66 -21.30
N GLY A 794 -22.77 -15.81 -20.74
CA GLY A 794 -23.18 -17.14 -21.20
C GLY A 794 -22.43 -17.65 -22.42
N SER A 795 -21.42 -16.91 -22.91
CA SER A 795 -20.55 -17.36 -23.98
C SER A 795 -19.33 -18.08 -23.41
N LYS A 796 -19.00 -19.24 -24.00
CA LYS A 796 -17.75 -19.95 -23.70
C LYS A 796 -16.58 -19.30 -24.42
N ILE A 797 -15.57 -18.86 -23.69
CA ILE A 797 -14.39 -18.18 -24.24
C ILE A 797 -13.15 -19.03 -23.99
N LEU A 798 -12.51 -19.48 -25.07
CA LEU A 798 -11.25 -20.18 -24.99
C LEU A 798 -10.10 -19.18 -25.20
N VAL A 799 -9.32 -18.93 -24.16
CA VAL A 799 -8.11 -18.10 -24.22
C VAL A 799 -6.91 -18.95 -24.62
N ILE A 800 -6.22 -18.52 -25.67
CA ILE A 800 -5.06 -19.19 -26.24
C ILE A 800 -3.81 -18.39 -25.87
N GLY A 801 -2.99 -19.01 -25.01
CA GLY A 801 -1.75 -18.46 -24.47
C GLY A 801 -2.00 -17.48 -23.32
N ILE A 802 -1.26 -17.65 -22.22
CA ILE A 802 -1.29 -16.78 -21.03
C ILE A 802 0.10 -16.41 -20.52
N ALA A 803 1.16 -17.00 -21.07
CA ALA A 803 2.52 -16.52 -20.84
C ALA A 803 2.68 -15.05 -21.29
N TYR A 804 3.53 -14.31 -20.60
CA TYR A 804 3.88 -12.92 -20.95
C TYR A 804 4.46 -12.80 -22.36
N LYS A 805 5.16 -13.86 -22.81
CA LYS A 805 5.76 -13.94 -24.13
C LYS A 805 5.53 -15.34 -24.73
N PRO A 806 5.49 -15.46 -26.08
CA PRO A 806 5.50 -16.77 -26.73
C PRO A 806 6.63 -17.69 -26.25
N ASN A 807 6.29 -18.96 -26.13
CA ASN A 807 7.19 -20.08 -25.92
C ASN A 807 7.97 -20.13 -24.59
N ILE A 808 7.54 -19.38 -23.57
CA ILE A 808 8.13 -19.42 -22.21
C ILE A 808 7.07 -19.70 -21.16
N ALA A 809 7.46 -20.23 -20.00
CA ALA A 809 6.56 -20.37 -18.85
C ALA A 809 6.74 -19.24 -17.82
N ASP A 810 6.84 -18.01 -18.30
CA ASP A 810 6.79 -16.84 -17.43
C ASP A 810 5.46 -16.09 -17.62
N PRO A 811 4.59 -16.07 -16.60
CA PRO A 811 3.35 -15.31 -16.67
C PRO A 811 3.46 -13.92 -16.02
N ARG A 812 4.61 -13.53 -15.45
CA ARG A 812 4.78 -12.22 -14.79
C ARG A 812 4.57 -11.11 -15.81
N GLU A 813 3.81 -10.08 -15.43
CA GLU A 813 3.39 -9.00 -16.34
C GLU A 813 2.53 -9.44 -17.53
N SER A 814 2.03 -10.68 -17.56
CA SER A 814 1.19 -11.13 -18.67
C SER A 814 -0.13 -10.35 -18.71
N PRO A 815 -0.51 -9.83 -19.88
CA PRO A 815 -1.77 -9.11 -20.04
C PRO A 815 -2.99 -10.04 -19.92
N ALA A 816 -2.81 -11.35 -20.10
CA ALA A 816 -3.86 -12.34 -19.81
C ALA A 816 -4.34 -12.27 -18.35
N LEU A 817 -3.46 -11.87 -17.42
CA LEU A 817 -3.78 -11.70 -16.00
C LEU A 817 -4.76 -10.56 -15.75
N LYS A 818 -4.87 -9.61 -16.67
CA LYS A 818 -5.85 -8.51 -16.63
C LYS A 818 -7.09 -8.81 -17.49
N ILE A 819 -6.95 -9.60 -18.57
CA ILE A 819 -8.02 -9.87 -19.55
C ILE A 819 -8.98 -10.97 -19.12
N ILE A 820 -8.46 -12.13 -18.71
CA ILE A 820 -9.29 -13.30 -18.33
C ILE A 820 -10.34 -12.92 -17.27
N PRO A 821 -9.96 -12.21 -16.21
CA PRO A 821 -10.93 -11.78 -15.20
C PRO A 821 -12.04 -10.86 -15.68
N GLU A 822 -11.72 -9.94 -16.60
CA GLU A 822 -12.69 -8.98 -17.10
C GLU A 822 -13.71 -9.67 -18.02
N LEU A 823 -13.29 -10.71 -18.75
CA LEU A 823 -14.20 -11.54 -19.55
C LEU A 823 -15.13 -12.37 -18.66
N GLU A 824 -14.61 -12.96 -17.58
CA GLU A 824 -15.44 -13.70 -16.62
C GLU A 824 -16.42 -12.78 -15.87
N ARG A 825 -16.00 -11.57 -15.50
CA ARG A 825 -16.87 -10.53 -14.90
C ARG A 825 -18.11 -10.23 -15.74
N LEU A 826 -17.94 -10.20 -17.06
CA LEU A 826 -19.01 -9.97 -18.01
C LEU A 826 -19.90 -11.21 -18.22
N GLY A 827 -19.65 -12.30 -17.48
CA GLY A 827 -20.40 -13.55 -17.50
C GLY A 827 -19.90 -14.57 -18.52
N GLY A 828 -18.70 -14.37 -19.07
CA GLY A 828 -18.07 -15.33 -19.97
C GLY A 828 -17.54 -16.55 -19.23
N GLU A 829 -17.73 -17.74 -19.79
CA GLU A 829 -17.14 -18.97 -19.28
C GLU A 829 -15.75 -19.12 -19.87
N VAL A 830 -14.72 -18.66 -19.13
CA VAL A 830 -13.34 -18.63 -19.65
C VAL A 830 -12.58 -19.89 -19.26
N GLU A 831 -12.04 -20.56 -20.28
CA GLU A 831 -10.99 -21.57 -20.12
C GLU A 831 -9.75 -21.09 -20.88
N TYR A 832 -8.57 -21.51 -20.44
CA TYR A 832 -7.36 -21.23 -21.20
C TYR A 832 -6.64 -22.50 -21.60
N TYR A 833 -5.93 -22.41 -22.71
CA TYR A 833 -4.91 -23.34 -23.11
C TYR A 833 -3.58 -22.59 -23.26
N ASP A 834 -2.59 -23.03 -22.49
CA ASP A 834 -1.19 -22.65 -22.65
C ASP A 834 -0.32 -23.91 -22.51
N PRO A 835 0.59 -24.16 -23.47
CA PRO A 835 1.42 -25.35 -23.44
C PRO A 835 2.59 -25.28 -22.44
N TYR A 836 2.93 -24.08 -21.95
CA TYR A 836 4.05 -23.82 -21.05
C TYR A 836 3.57 -23.54 -19.62
N ILE A 837 2.51 -22.75 -19.46
CA ILE A 837 1.88 -22.50 -18.16
C ILE A 837 0.81 -23.55 -17.89
N LYS A 838 1.17 -24.63 -17.18
CA LYS A 838 0.25 -25.75 -16.89
C LYS A 838 -0.83 -25.39 -15.88
N GLU A 839 -0.47 -24.57 -14.91
CA GLU A 839 -1.38 -24.03 -13.92
C GLU A 839 -0.96 -22.60 -13.59
N ILE A 840 -1.96 -21.75 -13.40
CA ILE A 840 -1.73 -20.39 -12.98
C ILE A 840 -2.84 -19.96 -12.04
N LYS A 841 -2.43 -19.12 -11.11
CA LYS A 841 -3.32 -18.40 -10.25
C LYS A 841 -3.57 -17.03 -10.88
N ILE A 842 -4.75 -16.86 -11.49
CA ILE A 842 -5.23 -15.56 -11.95
C ILE A 842 -6.39 -15.27 -11.03
N GLU A 843 -6.25 -14.29 -10.14
CA GLU A 843 -7.28 -14.03 -9.16
C GLU A 843 -7.66 -15.33 -8.40
N GLU A 844 -8.95 -15.55 -8.02
CA GLU A 844 -9.46 -16.58 -7.03
C GLU A 844 -9.24 -18.01 -7.47
N LYS A 845 -9.14 -18.16 -8.78
CA LYS A 845 -9.30 -19.41 -9.45
C LYS A 845 -7.94 -19.94 -9.87
N LEU A 846 -7.64 -21.16 -9.42
CA LEU A 846 -6.56 -21.93 -10.02
C LEU A 846 -7.08 -22.37 -11.37
N TYR A 847 -6.56 -21.77 -12.42
CA TYR A 847 -6.85 -22.23 -13.75
C TYR A 847 -5.81 -23.26 -14.14
N LYS A 848 -6.29 -24.41 -14.62
CA LYS A 848 -5.45 -25.40 -15.27
C LYS A 848 -5.60 -25.25 -16.77
N SER A 849 -4.46 -25.31 -17.45
CA SER A 849 -4.43 -25.35 -18.91
C SER A 849 -5.27 -26.55 -19.36
N CYS A 850 -6.28 -26.31 -20.18
CA CYS A 850 -7.16 -27.36 -20.65
C CYS A 850 -6.47 -28.22 -21.71
N SER A 851 -7.03 -29.39 -22.04
CA SER A 851 -6.53 -30.15 -23.18
C SER A 851 -6.93 -29.45 -24.48
N PHE A 852 -5.97 -29.16 -25.35
CA PHE A 852 -6.26 -28.61 -26.67
C PHE A 852 -6.79 -29.68 -27.63
N SER A 853 -8.01 -29.48 -28.16
CA SER A 853 -8.67 -30.38 -29.12
C SER A 853 -9.64 -29.64 -30.05
N GLU A 854 -9.98 -30.26 -31.19
CA GLU A 854 -11.00 -29.74 -32.12
C GLU A 854 -12.36 -29.54 -31.44
N GLU A 855 -12.78 -30.49 -30.61
CA GLU A 855 -14.05 -30.42 -29.88
C GLU A 855 -14.08 -29.20 -28.94
N LYS A 856 -12.97 -28.91 -28.26
CA LYS A 856 -12.86 -27.78 -27.34
C LYS A 856 -13.00 -26.44 -28.06
N VAL A 857 -12.37 -26.31 -29.22
CA VAL A 857 -12.49 -25.11 -30.07
C VAL A 857 -13.92 -24.96 -30.59
N LYS A 858 -14.56 -26.03 -31.08
CA LYS A 858 -15.96 -25.98 -31.57
C LYS A 858 -16.98 -25.64 -30.49
N ASP A 859 -16.76 -26.14 -29.28
CA ASP A 859 -17.64 -25.89 -28.13
C ASP A 859 -17.54 -24.41 -27.69
N SER A 860 -16.37 -23.79 -27.82
CA SER A 860 -16.20 -22.36 -27.55
C SER A 860 -17.03 -21.46 -28.47
N ASP A 861 -17.56 -20.38 -27.94
CA ASP A 861 -18.28 -19.35 -28.68
C ASP A 861 -17.35 -18.26 -29.19
N CYS A 862 -16.25 -17.99 -28.48
CA CYS A 862 -15.15 -17.16 -28.94
C CYS A 862 -13.81 -17.78 -28.56
N THR A 863 -12.85 -17.80 -29.49
CA THR A 863 -11.45 -18.11 -29.20
C THR A 863 -10.63 -16.82 -29.19
N LEU A 864 -10.06 -16.45 -28.04
CA LEU A 864 -9.24 -15.24 -27.87
C LEU A 864 -7.76 -15.63 -27.86
N ILE A 865 -6.98 -15.11 -28.81
CA ILE A 865 -5.54 -15.35 -28.89
C ILE A 865 -4.81 -14.19 -28.22
N ILE A 866 -4.15 -14.45 -27.08
CA ILE A 866 -3.37 -13.45 -26.31
C ILE A 866 -1.87 -13.65 -26.52
N THR A 867 -1.41 -14.90 -26.58
CA THR A 867 0.00 -15.24 -26.79
C THR A 867 0.17 -16.21 -27.96
N ASP A 868 1.06 -15.85 -28.88
CA ASP A 868 1.28 -16.54 -30.16
C ASP A 868 2.35 -17.64 -30.03
N HIS A 869 2.02 -18.76 -29.39
CA HIS A 869 2.95 -19.89 -29.20
C HIS A 869 3.12 -20.74 -30.47
N ASP A 870 4.30 -21.29 -30.72
CA ASP A 870 4.58 -22.05 -31.95
C ASP A 870 3.86 -23.40 -32.01
N ASN A 871 3.66 -24.04 -30.86
CA ASN A 871 3.19 -25.41 -30.71
C ASN A 871 1.65 -25.53 -30.63
N ILE A 872 0.92 -24.50 -31.08
CA ILE A 872 -0.54 -24.47 -31.14
C ILE A 872 -0.99 -24.62 -32.59
N ASP A 873 -1.97 -25.50 -32.85
CA ASP A 873 -2.52 -25.67 -34.21
C ASP A 873 -3.58 -24.59 -34.51
N TYR A 874 -3.12 -23.47 -35.07
CA TYR A 874 -3.99 -22.35 -35.45
C TYR A 874 -4.89 -22.64 -36.65
N PHE A 875 -4.56 -23.59 -37.52
CA PHE A 875 -5.45 -24.00 -38.61
C PHE A 875 -6.68 -24.73 -38.05
N LEU A 876 -6.46 -25.59 -37.06
CA LEU A 876 -7.54 -26.23 -36.32
C LEU A 876 -8.39 -25.19 -35.59
N ILE A 877 -7.79 -24.16 -34.97
CA ILE A 877 -8.56 -23.04 -34.39
C ILE A 877 -9.42 -22.37 -35.45
N PHE A 878 -8.84 -21.92 -36.57
CA PHE A 878 -9.56 -21.19 -37.61
C PHE A 878 -10.70 -21.99 -38.26
N LYS A 879 -10.47 -23.27 -38.54
CA LYS A 879 -11.45 -24.15 -39.17
C LYS A 879 -12.68 -24.37 -38.29
N ASN A 880 -12.49 -24.38 -36.97
CA ASN A 880 -13.49 -24.89 -36.04
C ASN A 880 -14.11 -23.83 -35.12
N ALA A 881 -13.43 -22.70 -34.91
CA ALA A 881 -13.93 -21.65 -34.04
C ALA A 881 -15.13 -20.92 -34.66
N LYS A 882 -16.10 -20.57 -33.81
CA LYS A 882 -17.28 -19.80 -34.21
C LYS A 882 -16.94 -18.32 -34.43
N ARG A 883 -16.21 -17.74 -33.48
CA ARG A 883 -15.69 -16.36 -33.47
C ARG A 883 -14.25 -16.40 -32.98
N ILE A 884 -13.38 -15.57 -33.56
CA ILE A 884 -11.98 -15.47 -33.15
C ILE A 884 -11.65 -14.01 -32.89
N VAL A 885 -10.98 -13.75 -31.78
CA VAL A 885 -10.37 -12.45 -31.50
C VAL A 885 -8.87 -12.67 -31.49
N ASP A 886 -8.18 -12.17 -32.50
CA ASP A 886 -6.75 -12.38 -32.68
C ASP A 886 -6.00 -11.09 -32.35
N THR A 887 -5.45 -11.00 -31.13
CA THR A 887 -4.73 -9.82 -30.65
C THR A 887 -3.28 -9.75 -31.14
N ARG A 888 -2.80 -10.82 -31.80
CA ARG A 888 -1.39 -10.98 -32.21
C ARG A 888 -1.23 -11.16 -33.72
N ASN A 889 -2.35 -11.19 -34.47
CA ASN A 889 -2.40 -11.52 -35.88
C ASN A 889 -1.77 -12.89 -36.20
N ALA A 890 -1.94 -13.85 -35.29
CA ALA A 890 -1.38 -15.19 -35.35
C ALA A 890 -1.89 -16.00 -36.55
N LEU A 891 -3.15 -15.78 -36.98
CA LEU A 891 -3.75 -16.54 -38.09
C LEU A 891 -3.16 -16.16 -39.46
N ARG A 892 -3.21 -14.88 -39.83
CA ARG A 892 -2.69 -14.39 -41.13
C ARG A 892 -1.20 -14.66 -41.29
N ARG A 893 -0.41 -14.56 -40.22
CA ARG A 893 1.03 -14.87 -40.23
C ARG A 893 1.32 -16.30 -40.67
N ARG A 894 0.38 -17.23 -40.45
CA ARG A 894 0.48 -18.64 -40.86
C ARG A 894 -0.15 -18.91 -42.23
N GLY A 895 -0.46 -17.86 -43.02
CA GLY A 895 -1.01 -17.97 -44.36
C GLY A 895 -2.51 -18.28 -44.39
N ILE A 896 -3.22 -18.12 -43.28
CA ILE A 896 -4.65 -18.36 -43.19
C ILE A 896 -5.40 -17.14 -43.72
N GLU A 897 -6.21 -17.34 -44.76
CA GLU A 897 -7.12 -16.31 -45.27
C GLU A 897 -8.29 -16.16 -44.31
N ILE A 898 -8.26 -15.08 -43.52
CA ILE A 898 -9.27 -14.82 -42.49
C ILE A 898 -10.58 -14.31 -43.11
N ASP A 899 -11.70 -14.68 -42.50
CA ASP A 899 -13.04 -14.22 -42.89
C ASP A 899 -13.68 -13.33 -41.81
N LYS A 900 -14.94 -12.93 -42.03
CA LYS A 900 -15.73 -12.05 -41.15
C LYS A 900 -15.92 -12.56 -39.70
N ARG A 901 -15.52 -13.79 -39.38
CA ARG A 901 -15.54 -14.36 -38.02
C ARG A 901 -14.33 -13.94 -37.20
N VAL A 902 -13.31 -13.32 -37.80
CA VAL A 902 -12.08 -12.92 -37.11
C VAL A 902 -12.10 -11.42 -36.84
N GLU A 903 -12.16 -11.06 -35.56
CA GLU A 903 -11.86 -9.72 -35.07
C GLU A 903 -10.36 -9.60 -34.76
N ARG A 904 -9.79 -8.42 -34.99
CA ARG A 904 -8.36 -8.15 -34.79
C ARG A 904 -8.18 -6.85 -34.05
N LEU A 905 -7.05 -6.78 -33.33
CA LEU A 905 -6.50 -5.54 -32.80
C LEU A 905 -6.09 -4.59 -33.92
#